data_AF-A0A4S2LL77-F1
#
_entry.id   AF-A0A4S2LL77-F1
#
_cell.length_a   1.000
_cell.length_b   1.000
_cell.length_c   1.000
_cell.angle_alpha   90.00
_cell.angle_beta   90.00
_cell.angle_gamma   90.00
#
_symmetry.space_group_name_H-M   'P 1'
#
loop_
_entity.id
_entity.type
_entity.pdbx_description
1 polymer ?
#
loop_
_entity_poly.entity_id
_entity_poly.type
_entity_poly.pdbx_seq_one_letter_code
_entity_poly.pdbx_strand_id
1 'polypeptide(L)'
;MLFTQRLPFKIVPTLVTAGKFSRGDSSLAFVTPSGKLVIRWGAIDGNTSGDGENCQVCTVAPNLCSLTTGRFNSEADHDVLFYGSKSGVVAFDPVQNVEIFYNVSRDGANCIGVFSNLTSKDESLLVVGGNCSLVGFNRLGAEVLWTVTGDVVSSLTFIDAELSVEELAHDLVVGSENFCIRIIHKDAVQDEITETDVVTNLTSLGQGYFGYGLRNGTVGVYNRAIRVWRIKCKSKPVSLVAYDINQDGCLELICGWANGKVDARLRATGVVVFKTQLESPIAGLVVADYANFSDILLVCSVDGEVQGYAQCVSEPGVDSAATEELLRELNLRKQQAMLQLHHQTEGSRTEHIGSLDVPDDRLCKIQADTTLQFHMDHDAEARCVQLYVKSNNETPLRCMLLFGEGLFPECESRIIYPRESANFPSGYVVQLRPSRNLPVDLFIKGYAIPAMRSTEQSLFHVLSATVLLPRFSMYRLIDEEESFALAKPVGGVQFCLSDRPQRLIGWIQENFIVNEELRINKAGNLVVCFQALRPFSDPVPRNGVDGEEILSNLSAKASPVIWIRMSAKGEVTMQLDDIETASDMIQSIAKQFNLTNLSSTCNFPLAFAQLSHAIQAVEAHSVTREQIIADMAEKMEQMKVTLVKAEGHRLTCNWASAKEMYIDLLHANRQLLASFNSRSNEHQLLTDCQKRINQLIEQASSLRVGKYKTHVVALCREALQNQRVKKLFKIIRTGGE
;
A
#
# COMPACT_ATOMS: atom_id res chain seq x y z
N MET A 1 16.78 -16.06 24.41
CA MET A 1 16.55 -17.08 23.37
C MET A 1 16.40 -18.42 24.08
N LEU A 2 15.32 -19.15 23.82
CA LEU A 2 14.96 -20.40 24.49
C LEU A 2 15.48 -21.63 23.74
N PHE A 3 15.28 -21.65 22.42
CA PHE A 3 15.71 -22.75 21.57
C PHE A 3 15.95 -22.27 20.13
N THR A 4 16.67 -23.10 19.38
CA THR A 4 16.82 -23.01 17.93
C THR A 4 16.61 -24.39 17.35
N GLN A 5 15.74 -24.49 16.34
CA GLN A 5 15.46 -25.73 15.62
C GLN A 5 15.61 -25.49 14.12
N ARG A 6 16.09 -26.49 13.36
CA ARG A 6 16.15 -26.42 11.90
C ARG A 6 15.20 -27.45 11.29
N LEU A 7 14.21 -26.96 10.56
CA LEU A 7 13.27 -27.77 9.80
C LEU A 7 13.93 -28.28 8.51
N PRO A 8 13.57 -29.47 8.01
CA PRO A 8 14.08 -30.01 6.75
C PRO A 8 13.43 -29.35 5.51
N PHE A 9 12.72 -28.24 5.69
CA PHE A 9 11.96 -27.56 4.66
C PHE A 9 12.35 -26.08 4.59
N LYS A 10 12.39 -25.55 3.36
CA LYS A 10 12.43 -24.10 3.15
C LYS A 10 11.03 -23.52 3.29
N ILE A 11 10.97 -22.28 3.75
CA ILE A 11 9.72 -21.58 4.05
C ILE A 11 9.54 -20.40 3.09
N VAL A 12 8.35 -20.26 2.52
CA VAL A 12 7.99 -19.11 1.71
C VAL A 12 7.72 -17.90 2.61
N PRO A 13 8.33 -16.73 2.37
CA PRO A 13 8.07 -15.51 3.13
C PRO A 13 6.57 -15.19 3.21
N THR A 14 6.11 -14.64 4.33
CA THR A 14 4.72 -14.27 4.64
C THR A 14 3.71 -15.42 4.78
N LEU A 15 4.07 -16.65 4.39
CA LEU A 15 3.19 -17.83 4.46
C LEU A 15 3.55 -18.71 5.65
N VAL A 16 3.48 -18.12 6.84
CA VAL A 16 3.74 -18.77 8.14
C VAL A 16 2.68 -18.35 9.14
N THR A 17 2.13 -19.31 9.87
CA THR A 17 1.16 -19.07 10.94
C THR A 17 1.31 -20.16 12.01
N ALA A 18 0.80 -19.91 13.22
CA ALA A 18 0.75 -20.90 14.28
C ALA A 18 -0.62 -20.85 14.95
N GLY A 19 -1.19 -22.02 15.25
CA GLY A 19 -2.51 -22.14 15.85
C GLY A 19 -2.66 -23.41 16.68
N LYS A 20 -3.62 -23.41 17.60
CA LYS A 20 -3.95 -24.54 18.46
C LYS A 20 -4.99 -25.43 17.79
N PHE A 21 -4.56 -26.34 16.92
CA PHE A 21 -5.45 -27.25 16.20
C PHE A 21 -5.96 -28.41 17.07
N SER A 22 -5.18 -28.85 18.06
CA SER A 22 -5.50 -29.94 18.96
C SER A 22 -5.31 -29.52 20.42
N ARG A 23 -5.64 -30.40 21.37
CA ARG A 23 -5.32 -30.20 22.78
C ARG A 23 -3.80 -30.32 22.97
N GLY A 24 -3.16 -29.24 23.41
CA GLY A 24 -1.72 -29.19 23.66
C GLY A 24 -1.07 -27.90 23.17
N ASP A 25 0.21 -27.99 22.83
CA ASP A 25 0.97 -26.89 22.22
C ASP A 25 0.41 -26.50 20.85
N SER A 26 0.63 -25.24 20.48
CA SER A 26 0.30 -24.76 19.15
C SER A 26 1.17 -25.46 18.10
N SER A 27 0.61 -25.64 16.91
CA SER A 27 1.30 -26.23 15.77
C SER A 27 1.69 -25.15 14.77
N LEU A 28 2.87 -25.28 14.18
CA LEU A 28 3.39 -24.33 13.20
C LEU A 28 2.98 -24.78 11.79
N ALA A 29 2.31 -23.92 11.04
CA ALA A 29 1.90 -24.17 9.67
C ALA A 29 2.60 -23.21 8.70
N PHE A 30 3.15 -23.74 7.62
CA PHE A 30 3.87 -22.94 6.62
C PHE A 30 3.84 -23.56 5.23
N VAL A 31 4.14 -22.75 4.21
CA VAL A 31 4.16 -23.18 2.81
C VAL A 31 5.59 -23.32 2.30
N THR A 32 5.87 -24.42 1.59
CA THR A 32 7.16 -24.65 0.93
C THR A 32 7.21 -24.01 -0.45
N PRO A 33 8.40 -23.72 -1.02
CA PRO A 33 8.55 -23.22 -2.39
C PRO A 33 7.95 -24.13 -3.48
N SER A 34 7.75 -25.42 -3.16
CA SER A 34 7.06 -26.38 -4.04
C SER A 34 5.53 -26.29 -3.98
N GLY A 35 4.97 -25.35 -3.21
CA GLY A 35 3.53 -25.14 -3.07
C GLY A 35 2.84 -26.15 -2.16
N LYS A 36 3.58 -26.83 -1.27
CA LYS A 36 3.00 -27.76 -0.28
C LYS A 36 2.78 -27.05 1.05
N LEU A 37 1.66 -27.33 1.68
CA LEU A 37 1.37 -26.87 3.05
C LEU A 37 1.94 -27.90 4.02
N VAL A 38 2.77 -27.47 4.96
CA VAL A 38 3.38 -28.31 5.98
C VAL A 38 2.89 -27.86 7.34
N ILE A 39 2.37 -28.81 8.12
CA ILE A 39 1.94 -28.60 9.50
C ILE A 39 2.90 -29.38 10.40
N ARG A 40 3.68 -28.65 11.19
CA ARG A 40 4.50 -29.21 12.25
C ARG A 40 3.65 -29.25 13.52
N TRP A 41 3.26 -30.46 13.90
CA TRP A 41 2.47 -30.68 15.11
C TRP A 41 3.29 -30.36 16.35
N GLY A 42 2.67 -29.62 17.27
CA GLY A 42 3.16 -29.41 18.63
C GLY A 42 3.21 -30.72 19.42
N ALA A 43 3.81 -30.70 20.61
CA ALA A 43 3.80 -31.87 21.48
C ALA A 43 2.36 -32.13 21.97
N ILE A 44 1.84 -33.33 21.71
CA ILE A 44 0.56 -33.81 22.27
C ILE A 44 0.93 -34.64 23.51
N ASP A 45 0.41 -34.26 24.69
CA ASP A 45 0.57 -34.99 25.95
C ASP A 45 2.03 -35.30 26.36
N GLY A 46 2.97 -34.39 26.11
CA GLY A 46 4.36 -34.47 26.63
C GLY A 46 5.22 -35.58 26.01
N ASN A 47 4.76 -36.28 24.98
CA ASN A 47 5.53 -37.33 24.32
C ASN A 47 6.21 -36.77 23.07
N THR A 48 7.53 -36.52 23.16
CA THR A 48 8.35 -36.10 22.03
C THR A 48 8.61 -37.29 21.10
N SER A 49 7.71 -37.58 20.17
CA SER A 49 8.01 -38.52 19.09
C SER A 49 8.96 -37.85 18.09
N GLY A 50 10.24 -38.26 18.13
CA GLY A 50 11.18 -38.32 17.01
C GLY A 50 11.37 -37.07 16.14
N ASP A 51 12.62 -36.64 16.04
CA ASP A 51 13.16 -35.43 15.38
C ASP A 51 12.94 -35.29 13.85
N GLY A 52 11.85 -35.86 13.30
CA GLY A 52 11.51 -35.78 11.87
C GLY A 52 10.09 -36.23 11.48
N GLU A 53 9.35 -36.95 12.34
CA GLU A 53 8.08 -37.59 11.95
C GLU A 53 6.81 -36.77 12.24
N ASN A 54 6.90 -35.65 12.98
CA ASN A 54 5.72 -34.86 13.37
C ASN A 54 5.26 -33.80 12.34
N CYS A 55 5.62 -33.98 11.06
CA CYS A 55 5.27 -33.05 9.98
C CYS A 55 4.24 -33.68 9.04
N GLN A 56 3.04 -33.12 8.99
CA GLN A 56 2.03 -33.48 8.01
C GLN A 56 2.18 -32.60 6.76
N VAL A 57 2.37 -33.23 5.61
CA VAL A 57 2.47 -32.53 4.32
C VAL A 57 1.14 -32.67 3.58
N CYS A 58 0.44 -31.57 3.44
CA CYS A 58 -0.84 -31.49 2.74
C CYS A 58 -0.63 -31.03 1.29
N THR A 59 -1.33 -31.69 0.36
CA THR A 59 -1.39 -31.22 -1.03
C THR A 59 -2.55 -30.25 -1.15
N VAL A 60 -2.21 -28.99 -1.44
CA VAL A 60 -3.16 -27.88 -1.50
C VAL A 60 -3.19 -27.27 -2.90
N ALA A 61 -4.10 -26.34 -3.13
CA ALA A 61 -4.15 -25.57 -4.37
C ALA A 61 -2.79 -24.88 -4.65
N PRO A 62 -2.30 -24.88 -5.89
CA PRO A 62 -1.05 -24.23 -6.24
C PRO A 62 -1.15 -22.71 -6.05
N ASN A 63 -0.01 -22.06 -5.85
CA ASN A 63 0.11 -20.60 -5.71
C ASN A 63 -0.72 -20.02 -4.55
N LEU A 64 -0.53 -20.57 -3.35
CA LEU A 64 -1.04 -19.95 -2.13
C LEU A 64 -0.48 -18.53 -2.00
N CYS A 65 -1.36 -17.58 -1.70
CA CYS A 65 -1.05 -16.16 -1.53
C CYS A 65 -1.15 -15.74 -0.07
N SER A 66 -1.95 -16.43 0.73
CA SER A 66 -2.19 -16.07 2.12
C SER A 66 -2.46 -17.29 2.99
N LEU A 67 -2.09 -17.19 4.27
CA LEU A 67 -2.19 -18.25 5.26
C LEU A 67 -2.48 -17.62 6.61
N THR A 68 -3.52 -18.09 7.32
CA THR A 68 -3.80 -17.65 8.68
C THR A 68 -4.48 -18.73 9.49
N THR A 69 -4.51 -18.56 10.80
CA THR A 69 -5.23 -19.42 11.73
C THR A 69 -6.09 -18.55 12.63
N GLY A 70 -7.16 -19.12 13.15
CA GLY A 70 -7.95 -18.45 14.16
C GLY A 70 -9.15 -19.25 14.60
N ARG A 71 -9.70 -18.86 15.75
CA ARG A 71 -10.90 -19.44 16.32
C ARG A 71 -12.12 -18.91 15.59
N PHE A 72 -12.68 -19.75 14.73
CA PHE A 72 -13.82 -19.39 13.88
C PHE A 72 -15.18 -19.67 14.54
N ASN A 73 -15.20 -20.55 15.54
CA ASN A 73 -16.35 -20.79 16.40
C ASN A 73 -15.93 -20.52 17.85
N SER A 74 -16.62 -19.59 18.52
CA SER A 74 -16.35 -19.23 19.92
C SER A 74 -16.54 -20.41 20.88
N GLU A 75 -17.41 -21.37 20.52
CA GLU A 75 -17.64 -22.59 21.30
C GLU A 75 -16.61 -23.70 21.04
N ALA A 76 -15.86 -23.63 19.93
CA ALA A 76 -14.85 -24.63 19.61
C ALA A 76 -13.55 -24.33 20.36
N ASP A 77 -12.92 -25.39 20.88
CA ASP A 77 -11.68 -25.26 21.64
C ASP A 77 -10.41 -25.29 20.76
N HIS A 78 -10.58 -25.41 19.45
CA HIS A 78 -9.48 -25.48 18.48
C HIS A 78 -9.59 -24.41 17.40
N ASP A 79 -8.44 -24.04 16.84
CA ASP A 79 -8.33 -23.14 15.71
C ASP A 79 -8.57 -23.87 14.39
N VAL A 80 -9.01 -23.12 13.39
CA VAL A 80 -9.14 -23.58 12.00
C VAL A 80 -7.99 -22.99 11.18
N LEU A 81 -7.48 -23.76 10.23
CA LEU A 81 -6.46 -23.31 9.29
C LEU A 81 -7.13 -22.77 8.03
N PHE A 82 -6.78 -21.54 7.65
CA PHE A 82 -7.30 -20.90 6.45
C PHE A 82 -6.15 -20.64 5.47
N TYR A 83 -6.36 -20.99 4.21
CA TYR A 83 -5.41 -20.67 3.14
C TYR A 83 -6.14 -20.09 1.93
N GLY A 84 -5.55 -19.04 1.38
CA GLY A 84 -6.04 -18.34 0.21
C GLY A 84 -5.11 -18.55 -0.99
N SER A 85 -5.70 -18.73 -2.15
CA SER A 85 -5.02 -18.74 -3.45
C SER A 85 -5.61 -17.66 -4.36
N LYS A 86 -5.06 -17.53 -5.57
CA LYS A 86 -5.64 -16.66 -6.59
C LYS A 86 -7.05 -17.09 -7.05
N SER A 87 -7.47 -18.32 -6.77
CA SER A 87 -8.76 -18.87 -7.22
C SER A 87 -9.82 -18.95 -6.13
N GLY A 88 -9.46 -18.78 -4.87
CA GLY A 88 -10.41 -18.94 -3.77
C GLY A 88 -9.76 -19.05 -2.40
N VAL A 89 -10.61 -19.30 -1.42
CA VAL A 89 -10.23 -19.46 -0.01
C VAL A 89 -10.80 -20.77 0.52
N VAL A 90 -10.02 -21.47 1.33
CA VAL A 90 -10.41 -22.72 2.00
C VAL A 90 -10.29 -22.55 3.50
N ALA A 91 -11.29 -23.05 4.22
CA ALA A 91 -11.22 -23.32 5.64
C ALA A 91 -11.02 -24.82 5.85
N PHE A 92 -9.94 -25.19 6.52
CA PHE A 92 -9.49 -26.56 6.67
C PHE A 92 -9.30 -26.90 8.15
N ASP A 93 -9.87 -28.02 8.58
CA ASP A 93 -9.61 -28.62 9.89
C ASP A 93 -8.45 -29.62 9.75
N PRO A 94 -7.26 -29.32 10.29
CA PRO A 94 -6.11 -30.21 10.18
C PRO A 94 -6.25 -31.53 10.95
N VAL A 95 -7.02 -31.54 12.04
CA VAL A 95 -7.18 -32.73 12.90
C VAL A 95 -8.11 -33.73 12.25
N GLN A 96 -9.24 -33.25 11.73
CA GLN A 96 -10.20 -34.10 11.01
C GLN A 96 -9.79 -34.34 9.56
N ASN A 97 -8.86 -33.53 9.02
CA ASN A 97 -8.46 -33.53 7.63
C ASN A 97 -9.67 -33.31 6.68
N VAL A 98 -10.51 -32.33 7.03
CA VAL A 98 -11.75 -31.98 6.30
C VAL A 98 -11.73 -30.51 5.89
N GLU A 99 -12.15 -30.24 4.66
CA GLU A 99 -12.48 -28.89 4.21
C GLU A 99 -13.85 -28.50 4.77
N ILE A 100 -13.88 -27.50 5.66
CA ILE A 100 -15.11 -27.00 6.27
C ILE A 100 -15.94 -26.28 5.20
N PHE A 101 -15.29 -25.42 4.43
CA PHE A 101 -15.87 -24.83 3.22
C PHE A 101 -14.79 -24.41 2.24
N TYR A 102 -15.18 -24.33 0.97
CA TYR A 102 -14.39 -23.76 -0.11
C TYR A 102 -15.23 -22.71 -0.84
N ASN A 103 -14.71 -21.49 -0.93
CA ASN A 103 -15.32 -20.41 -1.68
C ASN A 103 -14.44 -19.99 -2.85
N VAL A 104 -15.02 -20.03 -4.05
CA VAL A 104 -14.37 -19.52 -5.27
C VAL A 104 -14.40 -18.00 -5.23
N SER A 105 -13.24 -17.38 -5.01
CA SER A 105 -13.08 -15.93 -5.06
C SER A 105 -12.63 -15.54 -6.47
N ARG A 106 -13.47 -14.80 -7.20
CA ARG A 106 -13.11 -14.28 -8.52
C ARG A 106 -11.96 -13.27 -8.44
N ASP A 107 -11.91 -12.52 -7.33
CA ASP A 107 -10.93 -11.45 -7.11
C ASP A 107 -9.64 -11.96 -6.43
N GLY A 108 -9.54 -13.26 -6.14
CA GLY A 108 -8.42 -13.87 -5.40
C GLY A 108 -8.47 -13.63 -3.89
N ALA A 109 -7.55 -14.28 -3.17
CA ALA A 109 -7.38 -14.15 -1.72
C ALA A 109 -5.92 -13.76 -1.39
N ASN A 110 -5.58 -12.51 -1.69
CA ASN A 110 -4.22 -11.97 -1.56
C ASN A 110 -3.79 -11.85 -0.10
N CYS A 111 -4.72 -11.50 0.79
CA CYS A 111 -4.53 -11.51 2.23
C CYS A 111 -5.82 -11.97 2.91
N ILE A 112 -5.69 -12.62 4.07
CA ILE A 112 -6.82 -13.12 4.85
C ILE A 112 -6.58 -12.87 6.34
N GLY A 113 -7.66 -12.66 7.09
CA GLY A 113 -7.63 -12.54 8.54
C GLY A 113 -8.93 -13.02 9.15
N VAL A 114 -8.84 -13.61 10.35
CA VAL A 114 -10.01 -13.98 11.14
C VAL A 114 -10.22 -12.88 12.18
N PHE A 115 -11.40 -12.29 12.18
CA PHE A 115 -11.73 -11.17 13.05
C PHE A 115 -13.08 -11.40 13.72
N SER A 116 -13.14 -11.25 15.03
CA SER A 116 -14.39 -11.28 15.80
C SER A 116 -15.06 -9.91 15.81
N ASN A 117 -16.37 -9.87 16.08
CA ASN A 117 -17.14 -8.67 16.41
C ASN A 117 -17.00 -7.48 15.41
N LEU A 118 -16.88 -7.78 14.12
CA LEU A 118 -16.87 -6.75 13.07
C LEU A 118 -18.28 -6.25 12.71
N THR A 119 -19.26 -7.15 12.65
CA THR A 119 -20.64 -6.86 12.21
C THR A 119 -21.64 -7.05 13.34
N SER A 120 -21.60 -8.22 13.98
CA SER A 120 -22.50 -8.64 15.05
C SER A 120 -21.68 -9.15 16.24
N LYS A 121 -22.30 -9.10 17.42
CA LYS A 121 -21.69 -9.61 18.65
C LYS A 121 -21.59 -11.13 18.59
N ASP A 122 -20.42 -11.67 18.92
CA ASP A 122 -20.11 -13.11 19.01
C ASP A 122 -19.99 -13.86 17.66
N GLU A 123 -19.85 -13.14 16.54
CA GLU A 123 -19.54 -13.72 15.23
C GLU A 123 -18.07 -13.47 14.84
N SER A 124 -17.35 -14.55 14.52
CA SER A 124 -16.04 -14.49 13.86
C SER A 124 -16.23 -14.55 12.33
N LEU A 125 -15.65 -13.59 11.62
CA LEU A 125 -15.66 -13.51 10.17
C LEU A 125 -14.26 -13.78 9.61
N LEU A 126 -14.22 -14.53 8.52
CA LEU A 126 -13.03 -14.65 7.69
C LEU A 126 -13.09 -13.55 6.65
N VAL A 127 -12.26 -12.52 6.83
CA VAL A 127 -12.15 -11.41 5.88
C VAL A 127 -11.04 -11.71 4.88
N VAL A 128 -11.37 -11.58 3.61
CA VAL A 128 -10.51 -11.85 2.46
C VAL A 128 -10.33 -10.57 1.67
N GLY A 129 -9.08 -10.14 1.50
CA GLY A 129 -8.68 -9.06 0.63
C GLY A 129 -8.29 -9.58 -0.75
N GLY A 130 -8.99 -9.12 -1.79
CA GLY A 130 -8.77 -9.50 -3.18
C GLY A 130 -8.30 -8.32 -4.06
N ASN A 131 -8.56 -8.45 -5.35
CA ASN A 131 -8.28 -7.42 -6.36
C ASN A 131 -9.38 -6.34 -6.33
N CYS A 132 -9.13 -5.25 -5.60
CA CYS A 132 -10.07 -4.14 -5.41
C CYS A 132 -11.36 -4.52 -4.67
N SER A 133 -11.36 -5.61 -3.91
CA SER A 133 -12.51 -6.04 -3.13
C SER A 133 -12.12 -6.60 -1.78
N LEU A 134 -13.07 -6.52 -0.85
CA LEU A 134 -12.98 -7.07 0.48
C LEU A 134 -14.26 -7.84 0.78
N VAL A 135 -14.11 -9.11 1.15
CA VAL A 135 -15.23 -10.05 1.34
C VAL A 135 -15.12 -10.68 2.72
N GLY A 136 -16.18 -10.67 3.51
CA GLY A 136 -16.27 -11.35 4.80
C GLY A 136 -17.19 -12.57 4.72
N PHE A 137 -16.65 -13.73 5.09
CA PHE A 137 -17.39 -15.00 5.17
C PHE A 137 -17.67 -15.40 6.61
N ASN A 138 -18.88 -15.88 6.88
CA ASN A 138 -19.22 -16.49 8.16
C ASN A 138 -18.87 -17.99 8.21
N ARG A 139 -19.18 -18.63 9.35
CA ARG A 139 -18.96 -20.07 9.58
C ARG A 139 -19.54 -21.03 8.55
N LEU A 140 -20.57 -20.62 7.83
CA LEU A 140 -21.21 -21.44 6.79
C LEU A 140 -20.60 -21.19 5.40
N GLY A 141 -19.62 -20.30 5.31
CA GLY A 141 -19.08 -19.83 4.04
C GLY A 141 -20.00 -18.84 3.32
N ALA A 142 -21.01 -18.27 3.98
CA ALA A 142 -21.88 -17.26 3.35
C ALA A 142 -21.23 -15.87 3.40
N GLU A 143 -21.38 -15.10 2.31
CA GLU A 143 -20.94 -13.69 2.21
C GLU A 143 -21.82 -12.82 3.12
N VAL A 144 -21.22 -12.21 4.15
CA VAL A 144 -21.90 -11.30 5.10
C VAL A 144 -21.45 -9.85 4.91
N LEU A 145 -20.21 -9.64 4.45
CA LEU A 145 -19.63 -8.34 4.21
C LEU A 145 -19.06 -8.30 2.79
N TRP A 146 -19.36 -7.26 2.02
CA TRP A 146 -18.70 -6.99 0.76
C TRP A 146 -18.50 -5.48 0.57
N THR A 147 -17.28 -5.08 0.29
CA THR A 147 -16.95 -3.69 -0.06
C THR A 147 -15.85 -3.65 -1.12
N VAL A 148 -15.74 -2.49 -1.77
CA VAL A 148 -14.79 -2.25 -2.86
C VAL A 148 -13.66 -1.36 -2.35
N THR A 149 -12.44 -1.67 -2.75
CA THR A 149 -11.23 -0.91 -2.41
C THR A 149 -10.63 -0.28 -3.66
N GLY A 150 -9.86 0.81 -3.50
CA GLY A 150 -9.29 1.54 -4.63
C GLY A 150 -8.25 0.74 -5.42
N ASP A 151 -7.60 -0.24 -4.78
CA ASP A 151 -6.65 -1.15 -5.42
C ASP A 151 -6.62 -2.51 -4.70
N VAL A 152 -5.74 -3.40 -5.16
CA VAL A 152 -5.45 -4.69 -4.54
C VAL A 152 -5.23 -4.53 -3.03
N VAL A 153 -5.95 -5.34 -2.25
CA VAL A 153 -5.79 -5.39 -0.80
C VAL A 153 -4.61 -6.28 -0.46
N SER A 154 -3.61 -5.71 0.19
CA SER A 154 -2.30 -6.34 0.43
C SER A 154 -2.10 -6.75 1.89
N SER A 155 -2.81 -6.14 2.84
CA SER A 155 -2.73 -6.48 4.26
C SER A 155 -4.00 -6.10 5.01
N LEU A 156 -4.28 -6.83 6.10
CA LEU A 156 -5.46 -6.66 6.94
C LEU A 156 -5.06 -6.73 8.42
N THR A 157 -5.66 -5.91 9.26
CA THR A 157 -5.63 -6.05 10.71
C THR A 157 -6.89 -5.42 11.33
N PHE A 158 -7.01 -5.43 12.65
CA PHE A 158 -8.13 -4.81 13.35
C PHE A 158 -7.62 -3.86 14.44
N ILE A 159 -8.46 -2.92 14.85
CA ILE A 159 -8.27 -2.10 16.05
C ILE A 159 -9.55 -2.08 16.87
N ASP A 160 -9.43 -1.80 18.17
CA ASP A 160 -10.59 -1.64 19.04
C ASP A 160 -11.38 -0.38 18.63
N ALA A 161 -12.71 -0.50 18.48
CA ALA A 161 -13.55 0.65 18.18
C ALA A 161 -13.51 1.66 19.33
N GLU A 162 -13.78 2.93 19.01
CA GLU A 162 -13.71 4.00 19.98
C GLU A 162 -14.87 3.84 20.99
N LEU A 163 -14.51 3.67 22.27
CA LEU A 163 -15.37 3.42 23.44
C LEU A 163 -16.83 3.89 23.27
N SER A 164 -17.70 3.00 22.80
CA SER A 164 -19.10 3.00 23.20
C SER A 164 -19.23 1.90 24.25
N VAL A 165 -19.70 2.27 25.44
CA VAL A 165 -19.69 1.46 26.68
C VAL A 165 -20.51 0.16 26.57
N GLU A 166 -21.19 -0.06 25.45
CA GLU A 166 -22.19 -1.13 25.29
C GLU A 166 -21.80 -2.22 24.26
N GLU A 167 -20.82 -1.99 23.36
CA GLU A 167 -20.43 -2.97 22.34
C GLU A 167 -18.90 -3.04 22.13
N LEU A 168 -18.29 -4.21 22.41
CA LEU A 168 -16.93 -4.58 21.98
C LEU A 168 -16.92 -4.78 20.45
N ALA A 169 -16.98 -3.69 19.70
CA ALA A 169 -16.82 -3.71 18.24
C ALA A 169 -15.35 -3.48 17.86
N HIS A 170 -14.94 -4.06 16.74
CA HIS A 170 -13.61 -3.81 16.15
C HIS A 170 -13.75 -3.08 14.82
N ASP A 171 -12.83 -2.15 14.56
CA ASP A 171 -12.68 -1.50 13.26
C ASP A 171 -11.66 -2.30 12.43
N LEU A 172 -11.98 -2.53 11.16
CA LEU A 172 -11.11 -3.23 10.23
C LEU A 172 -10.13 -2.24 9.60
N VAL A 173 -8.84 -2.52 9.67
CA VAL A 173 -7.79 -1.72 9.04
C VAL A 173 -7.27 -2.45 7.81
N VAL A 174 -7.36 -1.78 6.66
CA VAL A 174 -7.12 -2.36 5.33
C VAL A 174 -6.00 -1.61 4.63
N GLY A 175 -4.92 -2.32 4.28
CA GLY A 175 -3.82 -1.80 3.47
C GLY A 175 -4.00 -2.14 2.00
N SER A 176 -3.75 -1.17 1.11
CA SER A 176 -3.93 -1.33 -0.33
C SER A 176 -2.69 -0.93 -1.15
N GLU A 177 -2.58 -1.45 -2.38
CA GLU A 177 -1.49 -1.13 -3.30
C GLU A 177 -1.51 0.31 -3.86
N ASN A 178 -2.61 1.04 -3.71
CA ASN A 178 -2.68 2.49 -3.98
C ASN A 178 -2.08 3.36 -2.85
N PHE A 179 -1.28 2.76 -1.96
CA PHE A 179 -0.61 3.42 -0.83
C PHE A 179 -1.57 3.92 0.25
N CYS A 180 -2.81 3.43 0.27
CA CYS A 180 -3.80 3.85 1.26
C CYS A 180 -3.98 2.80 2.36
N ILE A 181 -4.14 3.29 3.58
CA ILE A 181 -4.64 2.54 4.73
C ILE A 181 -6.05 3.07 5.03
N ARG A 182 -7.04 2.19 5.05
CA ARG A 182 -8.45 2.53 5.32
C ARG A 182 -8.89 1.90 6.63
N ILE A 183 -9.49 2.69 7.50
CA ILE A 183 -10.14 2.21 8.72
C ILE A 183 -11.64 2.12 8.41
N ILE A 184 -12.19 0.91 8.47
CA ILE A 184 -13.57 0.59 8.13
C ILE A 184 -14.30 0.15 9.39
N HIS A 185 -15.36 0.87 9.74
CA HIS A 185 -16.27 0.47 10.81
C HIS A 185 -17.53 -0.10 10.18
N LYS A 186 -17.82 -1.37 10.45
CA LYS A 186 -18.92 -2.14 9.84
C LYS A 186 -18.83 -2.13 8.31
N ASP A 187 -19.58 -1.26 7.65
CA ASP A 187 -19.67 -1.09 6.19
C ASP A 187 -19.13 0.26 5.68
N ALA A 188 -18.72 1.17 6.59
CA ALA A 188 -18.34 2.53 6.26
C ALA A 188 -16.85 2.80 6.49
N VAL A 189 -16.21 3.44 5.51
CA VAL A 189 -14.84 3.96 5.66
C VAL A 189 -14.90 5.18 6.58
N GLN A 190 -14.25 5.09 7.75
CA GLN A 190 -14.12 6.19 8.71
C GLN A 190 -12.95 7.10 8.35
N ASP A 191 -11.77 6.50 8.18
CA ASP A 191 -10.54 7.22 7.89
C ASP A 191 -9.81 6.61 6.69
N GLU A 192 -9.19 7.49 5.91
CA GLU A 192 -8.30 7.13 4.81
C GLU A 192 -6.98 7.89 4.96
N ILE A 193 -5.92 7.11 5.14
CA ILE A 193 -4.55 7.56 5.37
C ILE A 193 -3.75 7.22 4.12
N THR A 194 -3.06 8.20 3.55
CA THR A 194 -2.19 7.97 2.40
C THR A 194 -0.72 7.91 2.83
N GLU A 195 -0.05 6.85 2.41
CA GLU A 195 1.37 6.56 2.61
C GLU A 195 2.18 6.75 1.32
N THR A 196 3.48 6.51 1.41
CA THR A 196 4.45 6.80 0.34
C THR A 196 4.72 5.64 -0.61
N ASP A 197 4.32 4.41 -0.25
CA ASP A 197 4.44 3.20 -1.07
C ASP A 197 3.40 2.16 -0.60
N VAL A 198 3.37 1.00 -1.27
CA VAL A 198 2.46 -0.12 -0.99
C VAL A 198 2.58 -0.59 0.46
N VAL A 199 1.43 -0.72 1.12
CA VAL A 199 1.31 -1.22 2.50
C VAL A 199 1.37 -2.75 2.47
N THR A 200 2.48 -3.33 2.88
CA THR A 200 2.70 -4.80 2.80
C THR A 200 2.34 -5.52 4.08
N ASN A 201 2.38 -4.84 5.23
CA ASN A 201 2.15 -5.46 6.53
C ASN A 201 1.33 -4.53 7.42
N LEU A 202 0.40 -5.11 8.16
CA LEU A 202 -0.37 -4.45 9.20
C LEU A 202 -0.46 -5.39 10.41
N THR A 203 -0.39 -4.84 11.62
CA THR A 203 -0.57 -5.62 12.85
C THR A 203 -1.18 -4.75 13.95
N SER A 204 -2.11 -5.32 14.73
CA SER A 204 -2.77 -4.62 15.82
C SER A 204 -1.85 -4.56 17.04
N LEU A 205 -1.74 -3.40 17.67
CA LEU A 205 -0.98 -3.19 18.92
C LEU A 205 -1.92 -2.90 20.11
N GLY A 206 -3.22 -3.14 19.93
CA GLY A 206 -4.29 -2.90 20.90
C GLY A 206 -4.58 -1.41 21.16
N GLN A 207 -5.71 -1.10 21.79
CA GLN A 207 -6.08 0.26 22.24
C GLN A 207 -6.07 1.31 21.10
N GLY A 208 -6.47 0.91 19.89
CA GLY A 208 -6.47 1.80 18.71
C GLY A 208 -5.13 1.93 17.98
N TYR A 209 -4.05 1.35 18.51
CA TYR A 209 -2.74 1.36 17.86
C TYR A 209 -2.60 0.23 16.84
N PHE A 210 -1.96 0.52 15.72
CA PHE A 210 -1.55 -0.49 14.76
C PHE A 210 -0.19 -0.15 14.14
N GLY A 211 0.61 -1.18 13.92
CA GLY A 211 1.87 -1.10 13.19
C GLY A 211 1.64 -1.28 11.69
N TYR A 212 2.41 -0.57 10.88
CA TYR A 212 2.38 -0.70 9.42
C TYR A 212 3.79 -0.85 8.84
N GLY A 213 3.90 -1.59 7.74
CA GLY A 213 5.12 -1.78 6.96
C GLY A 213 4.88 -1.50 5.50
N LEU A 214 5.79 -0.77 4.86
CA LEU A 214 5.75 -0.43 3.44
C LEU A 214 6.82 -1.18 2.65
N ARG A 215 6.55 -1.41 1.36
CA ARG A 215 7.46 -2.07 0.42
C ARG A 215 8.81 -1.35 0.27
N ASN A 216 8.85 -0.04 0.50
CA ASN A 216 10.07 0.78 0.44
C ASN A 216 10.98 0.68 1.68
N GLY A 217 10.65 -0.17 2.66
CA GLY A 217 11.44 -0.33 3.88
C GLY A 217 11.02 0.58 5.04
N THR A 218 9.92 1.32 4.90
CA THR A 218 9.35 2.14 5.97
C THR A 218 8.52 1.28 6.92
N VAL A 219 8.68 1.49 8.23
CA VAL A 219 7.87 0.88 9.29
C VAL A 219 7.46 1.97 10.27
N GLY A 220 6.24 1.91 10.78
CA GLY A 220 5.77 2.90 11.75
C GLY A 220 4.57 2.42 12.54
N VAL A 221 4.07 3.29 13.41
CA VAL A 221 2.90 3.05 14.23
C VAL A 221 1.93 4.22 14.09
N TYR A 222 0.67 3.88 13.92
CA TYR A 222 -0.47 4.78 13.98
C TYR A 222 -1.25 4.53 15.27
N ASN A 223 -1.82 5.60 15.82
CA ASN A 223 -2.96 5.53 16.71
C ASN A 223 -4.16 6.07 15.94
N ARG A 224 -5.05 5.17 15.48
CA ARG A 224 -6.10 5.50 14.51
C ARG A 224 -5.54 6.28 13.31
N ALA A 225 -6.00 7.51 13.08
CA ALA A 225 -5.55 8.37 11.98
C ALA A 225 -4.23 9.13 12.26
N ILE A 226 -3.71 9.10 13.49
CA ILE A 226 -2.56 9.91 13.92
C ILE A 226 -1.28 9.07 13.87
N ARG A 227 -0.31 9.50 13.04
CA ARG A 227 1.01 8.86 12.97
C ARG A 227 1.79 9.17 14.25
N VAL A 228 2.20 8.14 14.99
CA VAL A 228 2.98 8.28 16.23
C VAL A 228 4.46 8.42 15.90
N TRP A 229 5.00 7.46 15.14
CA TRP A 229 6.38 7.50 14.66
C TRP A 229 6.51 6.68 13.38
N ARG A 230 7.59 6.95 12.62
CA ARG A 230 8.00 6.14 11.48
C ARG A 230 9.52 6.10 11.37
N ILE A 231 10.05 5.02 10.84
CA ILE A 231 11.44 4.85 10.44
C ILE A 231 11.50 4.31 9.03
N LYS A 232 12.63 4.54 8.34
CA LYS A 232 12.90 3.95 7.05
C LYS A 232 14.22 3.20 7.08
N CYS A 233 14.21 1.96 6.65
CA CYS A 233 15.40 1.10 6.54
C CYS A 233 15.66 0.72 5.07
N LYS A 234 16.90 0.33 4.78
CA LYS A 234 17.29 -0.14 3.43
C LYS A 234 16.70 -1.51 3.07
N SER A 235 16.50 -2.35 4.08
CA SER A 235 15.88 -3.67 3.91
C SER A 235 14.36 -3.54 3.99
N LYS A 236 13.64 -4.46 3.34
CA LYS A 236 12.17 -4.48 3.35
C LYS A 236 11.66 -5.23 4.58
N PRO A 237 10.59 -4.76 5.22
CA PRO A 237 9.87 -5.55 6.22
C PRO A 237 9.21 -6.75 5.53
N VAL A 238 9.30 -7.92 6.15
CA VAL A 238 8.67 -9.17 5.66
C VAL A 238 7.45 -9.51 6.51
N SER A 239 7.58 -9.42 7.83
CA SER A 239 6.54 -9.80 8.77
C SER A 239 6.55 -8.86 9.98
N LEU A 240 5.36 -8.51 10.45
CA LEU A 240 5.14 -7.71 11.65
C LEU A 240 4.28 -8.52 12.62
N VAL A 241 4.66 -8.53 13.89
CA VAL A 241 3.86 -9.13 14.97
C VAL A 241 3.89 -8.24 16.19
N ALA A 242 2.79 -8.27 16.94
CA ALA A 242 2.65 -7.58 18.21
C ALA A 242 2.96 -8.55 19.35
N TYR A 243 3.87 -8.19 20.25
CA TYR A 243 4.26 -9.03 21.37
C TYR A 243 4.90 -8.17 22.45
N ASP A 244 4.52 -8.40 23.71
CA ASP A 244 5.10 -7.74 24.88
C ASP A 244 6.40 -8.45 25.25
N ILE A 245 7.52 -8.02 24.66
CA ILE A 245 8.81 -8.67 24.86
C ILE A 245 9.51 -8.20 26.13
N ASN A 246 9.13 -7.07 26.70
CA ASN A 246 9.78 -6.48 27.88
C ASN A 246 8.95 -6.61 29.18
N GLN A 247 7.75 -7.18 29.09
CA GLN A 247 6.77 -7.37 30.17
C GLN A 247 6.26 -6.08 30.80
N ASP A 248 6.14 -5.00 30.01
CA ASP A 248 5.60 -3.72 30.49
C ASP A 248 4.07 -3.63 30.41
N GLY A 249 3.41 -4.67 29.88
CA GLY A 249 1.96 -4.75 29.70
C GLY A 249 1.48 -4.07 28.41
N CYS A 250 2.36 -3.51 27.61
CA CYS A 250 2.08 -2.97 26.28
C CYS A 250 2.72 -3.83 25.19
N LEU A 251 2.03 -4.00 24.08
CA LEU A 251 2.59 -4.73 22.94
C LEU A 251 3.63 -3.88 22.20
N GLU A 252 4.81 -4.43 21.95
CA GLU A 252 5.78 -3.87 21.01
C GLU A 252 5.48 -4.25 19.57
N LEU A 253 5.94 -3.40 18.64
CA LEU A 253 6.01 -3.74 17.24
C LEU A 253 7.29 -4.50 16.95
N ILE A 254 7.17 -5.80 16.68
CA ILE A 254 8.30 -6.64 16.26
C ILE A 254 8.32 -6.75 14.74
N CYS A 255 9.47 -6.39 14.15
CA CYS A 255 9.65 -6.39 12.71
C CYS A 255 10.76 -7.36 12.27
N GLY A 256 10.40 -8.27 11.36
CA GLY A 256 11.33 -9.17 10.69
C GLY A 256 11.68 -8.65 9.30
N TRP A 257 12.98 -8.54 9.01
CA TRP A 257 13.48 -7.92 7.79
C TRP A 257 14.01 -8.94 6.78
N ALA A 258 14.00 -8.57 5.50
CA ALA A 258 14.49 -9.41 4.41
C ALA A 258 16.00 -9.72 4.45
N ASN A 259 16.75 -9.07 5.36
CA ASN A 259 18.18 -9.31 5.57
C ASN A 259 18.46 -10.13 6.84
N GLY A 260 17.44 -10.76 7.43
CA GLY A 260 17.59 -11.59 8.63
C GLY A 260 17.59 -10.83 9.96
N LYS A 261 17.57 -9.49 9.93
CA LYS A 261 17.43 -8.68 11.16
C LYS A 261 16.03 -8.87 11.74
N VAL A 262 15.93 -8.90 13.06
CA VAL A 262 14.68 -8.71 13.81
C VAL A 262 14.90 -7.64 14.86
N ASP A 263 13.99 -6.68 14.98
CA ASP A 263 13.97 -5.71 16.08
C ASP A 263 12.55 -5.48 16.61
N ALA A 264 12.43 -5.39 17.94
CA ALA A 264 11.21 -4.99 18.63
C ALA A 264 11.32 -3.53 19.06
N ARG A 265 10.25 -2.77 18.86
CA ARG A 265 10.19 -1.34 19.15
C ARG A 265 8.96 -0.98 19.96
N LEU A 266 9.14 -0.05 20.90
CA LEU A 266 8.04 0.49 21.70
C LEU A 266 7.00 1.14 20.80
N ARG A 267 5.72 0.79 21.00
CA ARG A 267 4.61 1.36 20.22
C ARG A 267 4.52 2.89 20.34
N ALA A 268 4.88 3.47 21.48
CA ALA A 268 4.76 4.91 21.74
C ALA A 268 5.89 5.76 21.15
N THR A 269 7.13 5.25 21.09
CA THR A 269 8.31 6.07 20.76
C THR A 269 9.15 5.54 19.59
N GLY A 270 9.00 4.26 19.24
CA GLY A 270 9.81 3.61 18.21
C GLY A 270 11.24 3.27 18.64
N VAL A 271 11.57 3.42 19.93
CA VAL A 271 12.85 3.01 20.51
C VAL A 271 12.98 1.50 20.46
N VAL A 272 14.16 1.01 20.08
CA VAL A 272 14.45 -0.43 20.00
C VAL A 272 14.69 -0.99 21.40
N VAL A 273 13.95 -2.03 21.77
CA VAL A 273 14.10 -2.74 23.06
C VAL A 273 14.72 -4.11 22.90
N PHE A 274 14.56 -4.74 21.75
CA PHE A 274 15.13 -6.04 21.44
C PHE A 274 15.65 -6.05 20.01
N LYS A 275 16.77 -6.75 19.79
CA LYS A 275 17.36 -6.91 18.46
C LYS A 275 18.09 -8.25 18.37
N THR A 276 17.88 -8.96 17.27
CA THR A 276 18.63 -10.16 16.90
C THR A 276 18.90 -10.17 15.38
N GLN A 277 19.80 -11.04 14.94
CA GLN A 277 20.22 -11.15 13.54
C GLN A 277 20.38 -12.64 13.20
N LEU A 278 19.63 -13.09 12.20
CA LEU A 278 19.74 -14.42 11.62
C LEU A 278 20.63 -14.37 10.38
N GLU A 279 21.20 -15.53 10.00
CA GLU A 279 22.03 -15.66 8.79
C GLU A 279 21.20 -15.60 7.50
N SER A 280 19.96 -16.08 7.57
CA SER A 280 19.02 -16.17 6.46
C SER A 280 17.90 -15.12 6.59
N PRO A 281 17.31 -14.64 5.48
CA PRO A 281 16.14 -13.76 5.52
C PRO A 281 15.01 -14.31 6.39
N ILE A 282 14.28 -13.40 7.05
CA ILE A 282 13.10 -13.79 7.82
C ILE A 282 11.98 -14.21 6.85
N ALA A 283 11.33 -15.33 7.15
CA ALA A 283 10.15 -15.81 6.44
C ALA A 283 8.85 -15.37 7.15
N GLY A 284 8.81 -15.43 8.48
CA GLY A 284 7.64 -15.05 9.26
C GLY A 284 7.92 -14.92 10.74
N LEU A 285 7.09 -14.13 11.43
CA LEU A 285 7.07 -13.98 12.88
C LEU A 285 5.70 -14.39 13.38
N VAL A 286 5.66 -15.22 14.42
CA VAL A 286 4.39 -15.65 15.05
C VAL A 286 4.57 -15.72 16.57
N VAL A 287 3.49 -15.48 17.30
CA VAL A 287 3.45 -15.64 18.77
C VAL A 287 2.55 -16.82 19.07
N ALA A 288 3.05 -17.80 19.82
CA ALA A 288 2.31 -19.01 20.14
C ALA A 288 2.89 -19.76 21.34
N ASP A 289 2.08 -20.63 21.94
CA ASP A 289 2.59 -21.68 22.84
C ASP A 289 3.27 -22.75 21.99
N TYR A 290 4.57 -23.00 22.18
CA TYR A 290 5.33 -23.92 21.35
C TYR A 290 6.53 -24.52 22.10
N ALA A 291 6.80 -25.81 21.86
CA ALA A 291 7.90 -26.55 22.47
C ALA A 291 7.88 -26.53 24.01
N ASN A 292 6.69 -26.67 24.60
CA ASN A 292 6.38 -26.58 26.04
C ASN A 292 6.63 -25.20 26.66
N PHE A 293 6.81 -24.15 25.86
CA PHE A 293 6.84 -22.77 26.33
C PHE A 293 5.54 -22.07 25.96
N SER A 294 4.96 -21.34 26.92
CA SER A 294 3.76 -20.55 26.68
C SER A 294 4.10 -19.15 26.22
N ASP A 295 3.31 -18.62 25.29
CA ASP A 295 3.34 -17.24 24.82
C ASP A 295 4.75 -16.77 24.46
N ILE A 296 5.35 -17.39 23.44
CA ILE A 296 6.70 -17.06 22.98
C ILE A 296 6.69 -16.50 21.56
N LEU A 297 7.66 -15.65 21.27
CA LEU A 297 7.94 -15.18 19.92
C LEU A 297 8.73 -16.24 19.15
N LEU A 298 8.16 -16.74 18.05
CA LEU A 298 8.82 -17.59 17.09
C LEU A 298 9.30 -16.76 15.89
N VAL A 299 10.59 -16.87 15.61
CA VAL A 299 11.24 -16.26 14.45
C VAL A 299 11.60 -17.36 13.46
N CYS A 300 10.94 -17.37 12.31
CA CYS A 300 11.17 -18.36 11.25
C CYS A 300 11.97 -17.76 10.09
N SER A 301 13.05 -18.41 9.67
CA SER A 301 13.85 -18.03 8.51
C SER A 301 13.44 -18.79 7.24
N VAL A 302 13.83 -18.26 6.07
CA VAL A 302 13.54 -18.88 4.76
C VAL A 302 14.20 -20.26 4.62
N ASP A 303 15.35 -20.48 5.26
CA ASP A 303 16.06 -21.76 5.24
C ASP A 303 15.53 -22.79 6.27
N GLY A 304 14.42 -22.47 6.95
CA GLY A 304 13.76 -23.38 7.89
C GLY A 304 14.31 -23.33 9.31
N GLU A 305 15.14 -22.35 9.65
CA GLU A 305 15.56 -22.13 11.03
C GLU A 305 14.42 -21.45 11.83
N VAL A 306 14.07 -22.01 12.99
CA VAL A 306 13.04 -21.50 13.89
C VAL A 306 13.68 -21.23 15.25
N GLN A 307 13.66 -19.99 15.69
CA GLN A 307 14.18 -19.56 16.98
C GLN A 307 13.04 -19.10 17.89
N GLY A 308 13.02 -19.59 19.13
CA GLY A 308 12.04 -19.20 20.14
C GLY A 308 12.61 -18.19 21.14
N TYR A 309 11.87 -17.12 21.41
CA TYR A 309 12.23 -16.07 22.36
C TYR A 309 11.14 -15.90 23.42
N ALA A 310 11.51 -16.11 24.68
CA ALA A 310 10.68 -15.70 25.81
C ALA A 310 10.61 -14.18 25.90
N GLN A 311 9.60 -13.70 26.62
CA GLN A 311 9.59 -12.35 27.17
C GLN A 311 10.87 -12.14 27.99
N CYS A 312 11.62 -11.09 27.67
CA CYS A 312 12.78 -10.68 28.44
C CYS A 312 12.29 -10.03 29.74
N VAL A 313 12.40 -10.76 30.84
CA VAL A 313 12.35 -10.13 32.16
C VAL A 313 13.56 -9.20 32.24
N SER A 314 13.33 -7.93 32.53
CA SER A 314 14.40 -7.02 32.96
C SER A 314 14.94 -7.54 34.31
N GLU A 315 15.90 -8.47 34.27
CA GLU A 315 16.68 -8.78 35.48
C GLU A 315 17.39 -7.49 35.92
N PRO A 316 17.27 -7.07 37.19
CA PRO A 316 17.99 -5.92 37.71
C PRO A 316 19.49 -6.21 37.70
N GLY A 317 20.16 -5.89 36.59
CA GLY A 317 21.57 -6.16 36.36
C GLY A 317 21.99 -6.49 34.92
N VAL A 318 21.06 -6.80 34.00
CA VAL A 318 21.37 -7.11 32.58
C VAL A 318 21.33 -5.85 31.69
N ASP A 319 21.06 -4.70 32.31
CA ASP A 319 21.31 -3.34 31.84
C ASP A 319 22.82 -3.04 31.65
N SER A 320 23.59 -3.88 30.96
CA SER A 320 24.94 -3.50 30.53
C SER A 320 24.97 -3.16 29.05
N ALA A 321 24.56 -4.02 28.12
CA ALA A 321 24.86 -3.79 26.70
C ALA A 321 23.94 -2.76 26.00
N ALA A 322 22.62 -2.81 26.21
CA ALA A 322 21.67 -1.90 25.57
C ALA A 322 21.70 -0.50 26.22
N THR A 323 21.85 -0.46 27.54
CA THR A 323 22.13 0.74 28.34
C THR A 323 23.52 1.30 28.07
N GLU A 324 24.57 0.50 27.86
CA GLU A 324 25.89 0.99 27.42
C GLU A 324 25.83 1.61 26.03
N GLU A 325 25.11 1.01 25.07
CA GLU A 325 24.97 1.61 23.74
C GLU A 325 24.13 2.90 23.80
N LEU A 326 23.07 2.92 24.63
CA LEU A 326 22.31 4.15 24.90
C LEU A 326 23.18 5.20 25.60
N LEU A 327 23.99 4.81 26.59
CA LEU A 327 24.96 5.70 27.26
C LEU A 327 26.02 6.19 26.28
N ARG A 328 26.48 5.36 25.35
CA ARG A 328 27.42 5.72 24.29
C ARG A 328 26.80 6.70 23.33
N GLU A 329 25.55 6.48 22.93
CA GLU A 329 24.79 7.42 22.10
C GLU A 329 24.55 8.76 22.81
N LEU A 330 24.16 8.72 24.09
CA LEU A 330 23.98 9.92 24.92
C LEU A 330 25.29 10.66 25.14
N ASN A 331 26.41 9.96 25.36
CA ASN A 331 27.73 10.56 25.45
C ASN A 331 28.17 11.16 24.12
N LEU A 332 27.86 10.52 22.99
CA LEU A 332 28.12 11.07 21.66
C LEU A 332 27.29 12.34 21.44
N ARG A 333 26.00 12.35 21.77
CA ARG A 333 25.15 13.55 21.72
C ARG A 333 25.65 14.66 22.64
N LYS A 334 26.12 14.31 23.85
CA LYS A 334 26.75 15.25 24.78
C LYS A 334 28.03 15.85 24.17
N GLN A 335 28.89 15.03 23.57
CA GLN A 335 30.09 15.50 22.87
C GLN A 335 29.73 16.42 21.69
N GLN A 336 28.74 16.06 20.89
CA GLN A 336 28.23 16.90 19.79
C GLN A 336 27.69 18.24 20.29
N ALA A 337 26.90 18.24 21.37
CA ALA A 337 26.38 19.46 21.98
C ALA A 337 27.50 20.33 22.57
N MET A 338 28.51 19.73 23.21
CA MET A 338 29.69 20.46 23.70
C MET A 338 30.48 21.10 22.56
N LEU A 339 30.64 20.41 21.42
CA LEU A 339 31.27 20.98 20.22
C LEU A 339 30.45 22.14 19.64
N GLN A 340 29.11 22.01 19.61
CA GLN A 340 28.24 23.11 19.17
C GLN A 340 28.35 24.34 20.09
N LEU A 341 28.36 24.14 21.41
CA LEU A 341 28.57 25.23 22.38
C LEU A 341 29.94 25.88 22.23
N HIS A 342 30.99 25.08 21.98
CA HIS A 342 32.33 25.59 21.71
C HIS A 342 32.33 26.50 20.47
N HIS A 343 31.77 26.03 19.35
CA HIS A 343 31.65 26.82 18.12
C HIS A 343 30.83 28.12 18.33
N GLN A 344 29.73 28.06 19.08
CA GLN A 344 28.93 29.26 19.42
C GLN A 344 29.70 30.25 20.30
N THR A 345 30.46 29.75 21.28
CA THR A 345 31.26 30.58 22.18
C THR A 345 32.41 31.24 21.44
N GLU A 346 33.10 30.52 20.56
CA GLU A 346 34.15 31.07 19.71
C GLU A 346 33.60 32.07 18.68
N GLY A 347 32.44 31.78 18.08
CA GLY A 347 31.73 32.73 17.23
C GLY A 347 31.45 34.06 17.95
N SER A 348 30.89 33.98 19.16
CA SER A 348 30.56 35.15 19.99
C SER A 348 31.80 35.93 20.45
N ARG A 349 32.91 35.23 20.77
CA ARG A 349 34.20 35.86 21.12
C ARG A 349 34.82 36.60 19.94
N THR A 350 34.63 36.08 18.72
CA THR A 350 35.15 36.70 17.49
C THR A 350 34.32 37.93 17.09
N GLU A 351 33.02 37.95 17.38
CA GLU A 351 32.16 39.15 17.20
C GLU A 351 32.53 40.29 18.17
N HIS A 352 32.96 39.98 19.40
CA HIS A 352 33.42 40.97 20.38
C HIS A 352 34.84 41.52 20.09
N ILE A 353 35.61 40.89 19.20
CA ILE A 353 36.96 41.32 18.78
C ILE A 353 36.89 41.98 17.38
N GLY A 354 35.74 42.56 17.00
CA GLY A 354 35.54 43.23 15.72
C GLY A 354 36.25 44.59 15.54
N SER A 355 37.42 44.81 16.14
CA SER A 355 38.14 46.10 16.03
C SER A 355 39.66 46.03 15.91
N LEU A 356 40.27 44.86 15.66
CA LEU A 356 41.71 44.76 15.41
C LEU A 356 42.00 43.81 14.25
N ASP A 357 42.67 44.35 13.24
CA ASP A 357 43.09 43.69 12.00
C ASP A 357 43.86 42.38 12.28
N VAL A 358 43.21 41.24 11.99
CA VAL A 358 43.87 39.94 11.85
C VAL A 358 43.72 39.51 10.38
N PRO A 359 44.79 39.05 9.70
CA PRO A 359 44.70 38.61 8.30
C PRO A 359 43.73 37.42 8.17
N ASP A 360 42.68 37.63 7.39
CA ASP A 360 41.38 36.95 7.43
C ASP A 360 41.33 35.64 6.60
N ASP A 361 42.44 34.92 6.48
CA ASP A 361 42.63 33.90 5.43
C ASP A 361 42.00 32.52 5.72
N ARG A 362 41.24 32.39 6.82
CA ARG A 362 40.62 31.13 7.27
C ARG A 362 39.13 31.21 7.59
N LEU A 363 38.51 32.38 7.46
CA LEU A 363 37.13 32.57 7.89
C LEU A 363 36.16 32.18 6.76
N CYS A 364 35.77 30.90 6.75
CA CYS A 364 34.68 30.36 5.94
C CYS A 364 33.32 30.84 6.48
N LYS A 365 33.07 32.16 6.50
CA LYS A 365 31.84 32.77 7.01
C LYS A 365 30.87 33.14 5.88
N ILE A 366 29.58 32.91 6.12
CA ILE A 366 28.46 33.46 5.33
C ILE A 366 27.72 34.49 6.19
N GLN A 367 26.90 35.35 5.58
CA GLN A 367 26.05 36.25 6.36
C GLN A 367 25.05 35.44 7.20
N ALA A 368 24.86 35.82 8.46
CA ALA A 368 24.07 35.05 9.42
C ALA A 368 22.58 34.95 9.04
N ASP A 369 22.06 35.91 8.28
CA ASP A 369 20.69 35.98 7.78
C ASP A 369 20.51 35.29 6.41
N THR A 370 21.53 34.57 5.92
CA THR A 370 21.42 33.85 4.64
C THR A 370 20.39 32.72 4.76
N THR A 371 19.29 32.83 4.00
CA THR A 371 18.24 31.80 3.92
C THR A 371 17.90 31.48 2.47
N LEU A 372 17.30 30.31 2.25
CA LEU A 372 16.76 29.94 0.95
C LEU A 372 15.34 30.50 0.78
N GLN A 373 15.07 31.08 -0.39
CA GLN A 373 13.76 31.53 -0.86
C GLN A 373 13.28 30.62 -1.99
N PHE A 374 11.97 30.44 -2.07
CA PHE A 374 11.34 29.48 -2.97
C PHE A 374 10.16 30.10 -3.70
N HIS A 375 10.00 29.72 -4.96
CA HIS A 375 8.82 30.04 -5.75
C HIS A 375 8.48 28.84 -6.64
N MET A 376 7.19 28.56 -6.84
CA MET A 376 6.72 27.48 -7.70
C MET A 376 5.85 28.06 -8.81
N ASP A 377 6.07 27.57 -10.03
CA ASP A 377 5.26 27.94 -11.19
C ASP A 377 5.13 26.77 -12.16
N HIS A 378 4.28 26.91 -13.17
CA HIS A 378 4.04 25.88 -14.17
C HIS A 378 4.71 26.20 -15.50
N ASP A 379 5.44 25.22 -16.04
CA ASP A 379 5.95 25.26 -17.41
C ASP A 379 5.05 24.39 -18.30
N ALA A 380 4.28 25.06 -19.16
CA ALA A 380 3.34 24.40 -20.08
C ALA A 380 4.06 23.64 -21.20
N GLU A 381 5.22 24.13 -21.66
CA GLU A 381 5.98 23.48 -22.73
C GLU A 381 6.66 22.21 -22.21
N ALA A 382 7.36 22.32 -21.07
CA ALA A 382 8.03 21.18 -20.45
C ALA A 382 7.09 20.27 -19.63
N ARG A 383 5.80 20.66 -19.51
CA ARG A 383 4.75 19.96 -18.76
C ARG A 383 5.18 19.55 -17.36
N CYS A 384 5.65 20.51 -16.58
CA CYS A 384 6.17 20.27 -15.24
C CYS A 384 5.92 21.46 -14.30
N VAL A 385 6.06 21.19 -13.00
CA VAL A 385 6.15 22.23 -11.99
C VAL A 385 7.61 22.65 -11.89
N GLN A 386 7.90 23.92 -12.07
CA GLN A 386 9.21 24.51 -11.87
C GLN A 386 9.33 25.05 -10.45
N LEU A 387 10.25 24.49 -9.69
CA LEU A 387 10.62 24.97 -8.37
C LEU A 387 11.88 25.84 -8.50
N TYR A 388 11.72 27.13 -8.26
CA TYR A 388 12.80 28.10 -8.17
C TYR A 388 13.32 28.15 -6.73
N VAL A 389 14.62 27.95 -6.56
CA VAL A 389 15.30 28.04 -5.26
C VAL A 389 16.43 29.06 -5.39
N LYS A 390 16.44 30.12 -4.58
CA LYS A 390 17.50 31.14 -4.57
C LYS A 390 17.88 31.52 -3.14
N SER A 391 19.12 31.90 -2.91
CA SER A 391 19.51 32.58 -1.66
C SER A 391 18.93 34.02 -1.62
N ASN A 392 18.51 34.46 -0.43
CA ASN A 392 17.93 35.79 -0.22
C ASN A 392 18.92 36.95 -0.48
N ASN A 393 20.21 36.71 -0.28
CA ASN A 393 21.30 37.69 -0.39
C ASN A 393 22.27 37.39 -1.55
N GLU A 394 21.83 36.58 -2.52
CA GLU A 394 22.62 36.17 -3.68
C GLU A 394 23.92 35.40 -3.36
N THR A 395 24.03 34.81 -2.16
CA THR A 395 25.11 33.89 -1.82
C THR A 395 25.15 32.73 -2.83
N PRO A 396 26.30 32.44 -3.47
CA PRO A 396 26.42 31.37 -4.44
C PRO A 396 26.28 29.99 -3.79
N LEU A 397 25.61 29.08 -4.50
CA LEU A 397 25.32 27.74 -4.00
C LEU A 397 26.15 26.72 -4.81
N ARG A 398 26.93 25.86 -4.16
CA ARG A 398 27.75 24.81 -4.81
C ARG A 398 26.90 23.70 -5.42
N CYS A 399 25.89 23.26 -4.68
CA CYS A 399 24.97 22.21 -5.07
C CYS A 399 23.68 22.30 -4.26
N MET A 400 22.67 21.55 -4.68
CA MET A 400 21.38 21.46 -4.02
C MET A 400 20.91 20.01 -3.94
N LEU A 401 20.47 19.57 -2.77
CA LEU A 401 19.87 18.26 -2.55
C LEU A 401 18.39 18.46 -2.22
N LEU A 402 17.52 17.71 -2.89
CA LEU A 402 16.09 17.69 -2.62
C LEU A 402 15.71 16.29 -2.17
N PHE A 403 15.00 16.18 -1.05
CA PHE A 403 14.39 14.94 -0.59
C PHE A 403 12.88 15.10 -0.69
N GLY A 404 12.23 14.15 -1.35
CA GLY A 404 10.78 14.15 -1.55
C GLY A 404 10.31 12.72 -1.77
N GLU A 405 9.61 12.17 -0.78
CA GLU A 405 9.13 10.79 -0.84
C GLU A 405 8.06 10.64 -1.93
N GLY A 406 8.21 9.66 -2.81
CA GLY A 406 7.27 9.40 -3.91
C GLY A 406 7.36 10.37 -5.10
N LEU A 407 8.18 11.42 -5.03
CA LEU A 407 8.32 12.39 -6.12
C LEU A 407 9.33 11.96 -7.19
N PHE A 408 10.38 11.23 -6.81
CA PHE A 408 11.42 10.76 -7.71
C PHE A 408 11.24 9.25 -7.98
N PRO A 409 11.06 8.80 -9.23
CA PRO A 409 10.65 7.42 -9.55
C PRO A 409 11.60 6.32 -9.05
N GLU A 410 12.90 6.60 -8.98
CA GLU A 410 13.94 5.61 -8.70
C GLU A 410 14.65 5.83 -7.35
N CYS A 411 14.43 6.99 -6.71
CA CYS A 411 15.24 7.45 -5.58
C CYS A 411 14.40 8.24 -4.56
N GLU A 412 14.94 8.45 -3.36
CA GLU A 412 14.33 9.33 -2.35
C GLU A 412 14.79 10.79 -2.44
N SER A 413 15.89 11.02 -3.16
CA SER A 413 16.52 12.31 -3.29
C SER A 413 16.98 12.59 -4.71
N ARG A 414 16.99 13.87 -5.07
CA ARG A 414 17.58 14.38 -6.31
C ARG A 414 18.68 15.38 -5.97
N ILE A 415 19.85 15.18 -6.55
CA ILE A 415 21.01 16.04 -6.35
C ILE A 415 21.25 16.85 -7.62
N ILE A 416 21.35 18.17 -7.46
CA ILE A 416 21.76 19.10 -8.51
C ILE A 416 23.21 19.49 -8.21
N TYR A 417 24.11 18.99 -9.04
CA TYR A 417 25.54 19.20 -8.91
C TYR A 417 26.10 19.78 -10.21
N PRO A 418 26.19 21.13 -10.32
CA PRO A 418 26.78 21.76 -11.48
C PRO A 418 28.26 21.41 -11.63
N ARG A 419 28.72 21.40 -12.88
CA ARG A 419 30.15 21.30 -13.19
C ARG A 419 30.90 22.45 -12.54
N GLU A 420 32.16 22.19 -12.23
CA GLU A 420 33.03 23.15 -11.59
C GLU A 420 33.21 24.37 -12.49
N SER A 421 32.60 25.49 -12.11
CA SER A 421 32.67 26.76 -12.82
C SER A 421 33.33 27.79 -11.93
N ALA A 422 34.00 28.77 -12.55
CA ALA A 422 34.51 29.92 -11.82
C ALA A 422 33.37 30.75 -11.19
N ASN A 423 32.12 30.64 -11.63
CA ASN A 423 30.98 31.37 -11.06
C ASN A 423 29.82 30.41 -10.81
N PHE A 424 29.56 30.09 -9.54
CA PHE A 424 28.38 29.34 -9.12
C PHE A 424 27.17 30.27 -9.02
N PRO A 425 25.97 29.83 -9.47
CA PRO A 425 24.77 30.63 -9.35
C PRO A 425 24.28 30.70 -7.90
N SER A 426 23.53 31.75 -7.58
CA SER A 426 22.85 31.92 -6.28
C SER A 426 21.50 31.21 -6.22
N GLY A 427 21.06 30.60 -7.31
CA GLY A 427 19.82 29.84 -7.37
C GLY A 427 19.77 28.81 -8.49
N TYR A 428 18.80 27.90 -8.36
CA TYR A 428 18.59 26.75 -9.24
C TYR A 428 17.10 26.60 -9.55
N VAL A 429 16.80 26.09 -10.74
CA VAL A 429 15.43 25.73 -11.15
C VAL A 429 15.33 24.21 -11.26
N VAL A 430 14.34 23.63 -10.59
CA VAL A 430 14.12 22.19 -10.56
C VAL A 430 12.78 21.86 -11.20
N GLN A 431 12.82 21.04 -12.24
CA GLN A 431 11.60 20.50 -12.85
C GLN A 431 11.10 19.30 -12.04
N LEU A 432 9.91 19.42 -11.48
CA LEU A 432 9.20 18.40 -10.72
C LEU A 432 8.04 17.85 -11.55
N ARG A 433 7.89 16.52 -11.57
CA ARG A 433 6.81 15.82 -12.29
C ARG A 433 6.15 14.78 -11.37
N PRO A 434 5.36 15.20 -10.38
CA PRO A 434 4.56 14.29 -9.56
C PRO A 434 3.70 13.37 -10.44
N SER A 435 3.69 12.08 -10.11
CA SER A 435 2.90 11.07 -10.83
C SER A 435 1.45 11.02 -10.35
N ARG A 436 1.19 11.40 -9.09
CA ARG A 436 -0.11 11.30 -8.41
C ARG A 436 -0.53 12.62 -7.78
N ASN A 437 -1.82 12.74 -7.48
CA ASN A 437 -2.42 13.88 -6.77
C ASN A 437 -2.20 13.75 -5.26
N LEU A 438 -0.96 13.94 -4.78
CA LEU A 438 -0.63 13.83 -3.37
C LEU A 438 0.21 15.03 -2.92
N PRO A 439 -0.06 15.58 -1.72
CA PRO A 439 0.80 16.60 -1.14
C PRO A 439 2.15 15.96 -0.77
N VAL A 440 3.26 16.64 -1.06
CA VAL A 440 4.61 16.12 -0.80
C VAL A 440 5.45 17.18 -0.09
N ASP A 441 6.00 16.84 1.07
CA ASP A 441 7.00 17.66 1.75
C ASP A 441 8.36 17.53 1.06
N LEU A 442 8.89 18.65 0.58
CA LEU A 442 10.21 18.73 -0.04
C LEU A 442 11.21 19.32 0.93
N PHE A 443 12.18 18.51 1.38
CA PHE A 443 13.30 18.97 2.20
C PHE A 443 14.47 19.32 1.29
N ILE A 444 14.85 20.59 1.30
CA ILE A 444 15.86 21.15 0.39
C ILE A 444 17.08 21.53 1.22
N LYS A 445 18.25 21.07 0.78
CA LYS A 445 19.55 21.42 1.36
C LYS A 445 20.42 22.08 0.29
N GLY A 446 20.68 23.37 0.47
CA GLY A 446 21.57 24.16 -0.39
C GLY A 446 22.94 24.32 0.25
N TYR A 447 24.01 24.03 -0.49
CA TYR A 447 25.38 24.16 0.00
C TYR A 447 25.90 25.55 -0.38
N ALA A 448 25.88 26.48 0.57
CA ALA A 448 26.32 27.86 0.37
C ALA A 448 27.85 27.98 0.42
N ILE A 449 28.39 28.75 -0.53
CA ILE A 449 29.82 29.03 -0.66
C ILE A 449 30.15 30.35 0.04
N PRO A 450 31.14 30.38 0.95
CA PRO A 450 31.62 31.61 1.59
C PRO A 450 32.18 32.64 0.59
N ALA A 451 32.16 33.93 0.96
CA ALA A 451 32.54 35.03 0.07
C ALA A 451 34.03 35.04 -0.34
N MET A 452 34.94 34.69 0.58
CA MET A 452 36.35 34.48 0.24
C MET A 452 36.54 33.08 -0.31
N ARG A 453 37.16 32.94 -1.49
CA ARG A 453 37.53 31.65 -2.08
C ARG A 453 39.02 31.40 -1.87
N SER A 454 39.36 30.40 -1.06
CA SER A 454 40.71 29.82 -1.10
C SER A 454 40.75 28.65 -2.08
N THR A 455 41.90 28.41 -2.69
CA THR A 455 42.14 27.30 -3.65
C THR A 455 41.97 25.90 -3.02
N GLU A 456 41.82 25.80 -1.69
CA GLU A 456 41.66 24.57 -0.92
C GLU A 456 40.35 24.53 -0.10
N GLN A 457 39.27 25.13 -0.60
CA GLN A 457 38.00 25.13 0.14
C GLN A 457 37.38 23.74 0.25
N SER A 458 37.35 23.24 1.49
CA SER A 458 36.79 21.93 1.87
C SER A 458 35.50 22.03 2.71
N LEU A 459 35.06 23.25 3.07
CA LEU A 459 33.94 23.48 4.00
C LEU A 459 32.86 24.38 3.36
N PHE A 460 31.61 23.91 3.39
CA PHE A 460 30.42 24.63 2.92
C PHE A 460 29.38 24.75 4.03
N HIS A 461 28.56 25.81 4.00
CA HIS A 461 27.42 25.94 4.90
C HIS A 461 26.19 25.26 4.31
N VAL A 462 25.47 24.47 5.10
CA VAL A 462 24.27 23.77 4.63
C VAL A 462 23.04 24.53 5.08
N LEU A 463 22.40 25.22 4.15
CA LEU A 463 21.10 25.87 4.36
C LEU A 463 20.00 24.84 4.14
N SER A 464 19.10 24.70 5.12
CA SER A 464 17.98 23.74 5.04
C SER A 464 16.65 24.46 5.05
N ALA A 465 15.71 23.99 4.22
CA ALA A 465 14.33 24.46 4.23
C ALA A 465 13.37 23.34 3.84
N THR A 466 12.10 23.51 4.18
CA THR A 466 11.02 22.60 3.83
C THR A 466 9.94 23.35 3.08
N VAL A 467 9.49 22.81 1.95
CA VAL A 467 8.41 23.37 1.14
C VAL A 467 7.37 22.29 0.85
N LEU A 468 6.10 22.60 1.05
CA LEU A 468 5.00 21.70 0.72
C LEU A 468 4.62 21.86 -0.76
N LEU A 469 4.69 20.76 -1.51
CA LEU A 469 4.11 20.68 -2.85
C LEU A 469 2.61 20.35 -2.72
N PRO A 470 1.68 21.21 -3.21
CA PRO A 470 0.24 20.98 -3.07
C PRO A 470 -0.26 19.72 -3.78
N ARG A 471 -1.41 19.20 -3.35
CA ARG A 471 -2.01 17.95 -3.86
C ARG A 471 -2.23 17.96 -5.37
N PHE A 472 -2.77 19.05 -5.90
CA PHE A 472 -3.11 19.22 -7.32
C PHE A 472 -2.07 20.10 -8.02
N SER A 473 -0.78 19.88 -7.75
CA SER A 473 0.31 20.70 -8.29
C SER A 473 0.46 20.62 -9.81
N MET A 474 0.00 19.53 -10.45
CA MET A 474 0.13 19.31 -11.90
C MET A 474 -1.00 19.94 -12.75
N TYR A 475 -1.80 20.82 -12.15
CA TYR A 475 -2.87 21.52 -12.82
C TYR A 475 -2.58 23.03 -12.83
N ARG A 476 -2.32 23.55 -14.03
CA ARG A 476 -1.98 24.95 -14.27
C ARG A 476 -3.24 25.78 -14.42
N LEU A 477 -3.33 26.93 -13.75
CA LEU A 477 -4.44 27.88 -13.95
C LEU A 477 -4.41 28.44 -15.38
N ILE A 478 -5.58 28.48 -16.03
CA ILE A 478 -5.76 29.02 -17.38
C ILE A 478 -6.75 30.19 -17.33
N ASP A 479 -6.48 31.22 -18.11
CA ASP A 479 -7.42 32.33 -18.35
C ASP A 479 -8.65 31.92 -19.18
N GLU A 480 -9.72 32.71 -19.06
CA GLU A 480 -10.95 32.45 -19.81
C GLU A 480 -10.71 32.44 -21.33
N GLU A 481 -9.82 33.29 -21.86
CA GLU A 481 -9.52 33.37 -23.30
C GLU A 481 -8.84 32.09 -23.84
N GLU A 482 -7.80 31.60 -23.15
CA GLU A 482 -7.12 30.35 -23.48
C GLU A 482 -8.05 29.14 -23.31
N SER A 483 -9.02 29.22 -22.38
CA SER A 483 -10.02 28.16 -22.17
C SER A 483 -10.94 27.95 -23.37
N PHE A 484 -11.21 28.99 -24.18
CA PHE A 484 -12.05 28.88 -25.39
C PHE A 484 -11.34 28.16 -26.54
N ALA A 485 -10.00 28.24 -26.59
CA ALA A 485 -9.20 27.50 -27.57
C ALA A 485 -9.15 26.00 -27.27
N LEU A 486 -9.40 25.62 -26.01
CA LEU A 486 -9.37 24.24 -25.55
C LEU A 486 -10.78 23.61 -25.57
N ALA A 487 -10.85 22.33 -25.92
CA ALA A 487 -12.11 21.62 -25.96
C ALA A 487 -12.69 21.46 -24.54
N LYS A 488 -13.96 21.83 -24.38
CA LYS A 488 -14.67 21.65 -23.12
C LYS A 488 -14.86 20.15 -22.80
N PRO A 489 -14.62 19.73 -21.53
CA PRO A 489 -14.87 18.35 -21.11
C PRO A 489 -16.33 17.94 -21.30
N VAL A 490 -16.53 16.68 -21.64
CA VAL A 490 -17.88 16.07 -21.78
C VAL A 490 -18.34 15.51 -20.44
N GLY A 491 -17.39 15.02 -19.62
CA GLY A 491 -17.62 14.52 -18.28
C GLY A 491 -17.86 15.62 -17.25
N GLY A 492 -18.56 15.27 -16.17
CA GLY A 492 -18.71 16.16 -15.04
C GLY A 492 -19.55 15.61 -13.89
N VAL A 493 -19.49 16.34 -12.79
CA VAL A 493 -20.18 16.06 -11.54
C VAL A 493 -20.78 17.34 -10.96
N GLN A 494 -21.97 17.23 -10.40
CA GLN A 494 -22.69 18.30 -9.75
C GLN A 494 -23.07 17.89 -8.32
N PHE A 495 -22.86 18.80 -7.39
CA PHE A 495 -23.21 18.65 -5.98
C PHE A 495 -23.48 20.04 -5.38
N CYS A 496 -23.97 20.08 -4.14
CA CYS A 496 -24.28 21.32 -3.44
C CYS A 496 -23.47 21.44 -2.16
N LEU A 497 -22.88 22.60 -1.93
CA LEU A 497 -22.19 22.98 -0.71
C LEU A 497 -23.01 24.05 0.03
N SER A 498 -23.22 23.87 1.32
CA SER A 498 -23.85 24.87 2.19
C SER A 498 -22.85 25.95 2.64
N ASP A 499 -22.08 26.49 1.70
CA ASP A 499 -20.97 27.40 1.99
C ASP A 499 -20.82 28.48 0.91
N ARG A 500 -20.01 29.49 1.20
CA ARG A 500 -19.78 30.61 0.27
C ARG A 500 -18.65 30.33 -0.72
N PRO A 501 -18.68 30.90 -1.95
CA PRO A 501 -17.61 30.73 -2.93
C PRO A 501 -16.20 31.10 -2.43
N GLN A 502 -16.08 32.04 -1.50
CA GLN A 502 -14.79 32.41 -0.88
C GLN A 502 -14.12 31.23 -0.17
N ARG A 503 -14.89 30.32 0.43
CA ARG A 503 -14.33 29.15 1.11
C ARG A 503 -13.76 28.16 0.09
N LEU A 504 -14.40 28.03 -1.08
CA LEU A 504 -13.87 27.23 -2.18
C LEU A 504 -12.60 27.84 -2.78
N ILE A 505 -12.50 29.17 -2.87
CA ILE A 505 -11.26 29.87 -3.26
C ILE A 505 -10.12 29.51 -2.30
N GLY A 506 -10.37 29.52 -0.99
CA GLY A 506 -9.37 29.11 0.02
C GLY A 506 -8.90 27.67 -0.19
N TRP A 507 -9.82 26.73 -0.46
CA TRP A 507 -9.45 25.35 -0.80
C TRP A 507 -8.60 25.28 -2.09
N ILE A 508 -8.92 26.06 -3.13
CA ILE A 508 -8.13 26.10 -4.36
C ILE A 508 -6.71 26.60 -4.06
N GLN A 509 -6.57 27.69 -3.30
CA GLN A 509 -5.27 28.28 -2.97
C GLN A 509 -4.36 27.37 -2.14
N GLU A 510 -4.95 26.51 -1.29
CA GLU A 510 -4.19 25.56 -0.48
C GLU A 510 -3.79 24.29 -1.26
N ASN A 511 -4.59 23.87 -2.25
CA ASN A 511 -4.42 22.57 -2.92
C ASN A 511 -3.84 22.67 -4.34
N PHE A 512 -3.81 23.86 -4.96
CA PHE A 512 -3.21 24.13 -6.27
C PHE A 512 -2.08 25.15 -6.15
N ILE A 513 -1.19 25.17 -7.15
CA ILE A 513 -0.20 26.25 -7.28
C ILE A 513 -0.89 27.38 -8.04
N VAL A 514 -1.29 28.44 -7.33
CA VAL A 514 -1.98 29.60 -7.89
C VAL A 514 -1.25 30.87 -7.46
N ASN A 515 -0.64 31.55 -8.42
CA ASN A 515 0.11 32.79 -8.19
C ASN A 515 -0.76 34.06 -8.34
N GLU A 516 -2.03 33.91 -8.70
CA GLU A 516 -2.97 34.99 -8.99
C GLU A 516 -4.18 35.00 -8.04
N GLU A 517 -4.78 36.18 -7.81
CA GLU A 517 -5.99 36.29 -6.99
C GLU A 517 -7.24 35.85 -7.77
N LEU A 518 -7.88 34.77 -7.33
CA LEU A 518 -9.14 34.29 -7.90
C LEU A 518 -10.28 35.27 -7.59
N ARG A 519 -11.01 35.70 -8.62
CA ARG A 519 -12.10 36.68 -8.50
C ARG A 519 -13.47 36.02 -8.67
N ILE A 520 -14.43 36.53 -7.91
CA ILE A 520 -15.85 36.20 -8.06
C ILE A 520 -16.45 37.16 -9.07
N ASN A 521 -17.22 36.66 -10.02
CA ASN A 521 -17.85 37.50 -11.03
C ASN A 521 -18.97 38.39 -10.44
N LYS A 522 -19.45 39.37 -11.21
CA LYS A 522 -20.50 40.32 -10.76
C LYS A 522 -21.82 39.62 -10.37
N ALA A 523 -22.05 38.40 -10.83
CA ALA A 523 -23.22 37.59 -10.49
C ALA A 523 -23.02 36.75 -9.21
N GLY A 524 -21.89 36.88 -8.52
CA GLY A 524 -21.58 36.13 -7.30
C GLY A 524 -21.12 34.69 -7.55
N ASN A 525 -20.81 34.33 -8.81
CA ASN A 525 -20.36 32.99 -9.18
C ASN A 525 -18.83 32.94 -9.32
N LEU A 526 -18.25 31.82 -8.93
CA LEU A 526 -16.85 31.50 -9.17
C LEU A 526 -16.75 30.62 -10.43
N VAL A 527 -15.81 30.94 -11.31
CA VAL A 527 -15.46 30.12 -12.49
C VAL A 527 -13.94 30.06 -12.57
N VAL A 528 -13.39 28.85 -12.57
CA VAL A 528 -11.95 28.62 -12.64
C VAL A 528 -11.67 27.48 -13.61
N CYS A 529 -10.64 27.64 -14.44
CA CYS A 529 -10.22 26.68 -15.45
C CYS A 529 -8.77 26.24 -15.21
N PHE A 530 -8.51 24.94 -15.28
CA PHE A 530 -7.16 24.41 -15.13
C PHE A 530 -6.76 23.49 -16.28
N GLN A 531 -5.49 23.52 -16.69
CA GLN A 531 -4.88 22.60 -17.64
C GLN A 531 -4.16 21.49 -16.88
N ALA A 532 -4.49 20.24 -17.17
CA ALA A 532 -3.66 19.14 -16.70
C ALA A 532 -2.34 19.09 -17.50
N LEU A 533 -1.21 19.12 -16.80
CA LEU A 533 0.11 18.98 -17.40
C LEU A 533 0.53 17.50 -17.57
N ARG A 534 -0.12 16.58 -16.84
CA ARG A 534 0.15 15.14 -16.99
C ARG A 534 -0.35 14.68 -18.36
N PRO A 535 0.43 13.88 -19.11
CA PRO A 535 -0.08 13.24 -20.31
C PRO A 535 -1.25 12.34 -19.92
N PHE A 536 -2.37 12.45 -20.63
CA PHE A 536 -3.48 11.53 -20.45
C PHE A 536 -3.03 10.17 -21.00
N SER A 537 -2.63 9.25 -20.11
CA SER A 537 -2.42 7.86 -20.48
C SER A 537 -3.79 7.20 -20.53
N ASP A 538 -4.33 7.02 -21.74
CA ASP A 538 -5.54 6.22 -21.92
C ASP A 538 -5.22 4.78 -21.45
N PRO A 539 -5.94 4.22 -20.46
CA PRO A 539 -5.66 2.86 -19.96
C PRO A 539 -6.21 1.78 -20.90
N VAL A 540 -6.61 2.11 -22.14
CA VAL A 540 -7.10 1.12 -23.10
C VAL A 540 -5.91 0.29 -23.60
N PRO A 541 -5.87 -1.04 -23.36
CA PRO A 541 -4.89 -1.91 -23.99
C PRO A 541 -5.03 -1.77 -25.51
N ARG A 542 -3.94 -1.51 -26.23
CA ARG A 542 -3.87 -1.50 -27.71
C ARG A 542 -3.97 -2.92 -28.31
N ASN A 543 -4.80 -3.79 -27.73
CA ASN A 543 -5.01 -5.14 -28.22
C ASN A 543 -6.27 -5.12 -29.08
N GLY A 544 -6.04 -5.22 -30.40
CA GLY A 544 -6.97 -4.86 -31.46
C GLY A 544 -8.32 -5.59 -31.43
N VAL A 545 -9.37 -4.81 -31.18
CA VAL A 545 -10.75 -5.13 -31.55
C VAL A 545 -11.38 -3.86 -32.13
N ASP A 546 -12.16 -4.02 -33.19
CA ASP A 546 -12.65 -3.04 -34.18
C ASP A 546 -13.56 -1.89 -33.67
N GLY A 547 -13.30 -1.35 -32.47
CA GLY A 547 -13.96 -0.16 -31.90
C GLY A 547 -13.15 1.15 -32.06
N GLU A 548 -12.11 1.15 -32.88
CA GLU A 548 -11.06 2.17 -32.89
C GLU A 548 -11.50 3.58 -33.34
N GLU A 549 -12.62 3.76 -34.06
CA GLU A 549 -12.99 5.10 -34.58
C GLU A 549 -13.69 6.01 -33.56
N ILE A 550 -14.38 5.46 -32.55
CA ILE A 550 -15.12 6.29 -31.58
C ILE A 550 -14.21 6.69 -30.40
N LEU A 551 -13.27 5.82 -30.00
CA LEU A 551 -12.37 6.05 -28.87
C LEU A 551 -11.12 6.85 -29.26
N SER A 552 -10.55 6.64 -30.45
CA SER A 552 -9.37 7.39 -30.91
C SER A 552 -9.65 8.88 -31.14
N ASN A 553 -10.86 9.23 -31.61
CA ASN A 553 -11.27 10.61 -31.84
C ASN A 553 -11.57 11.39 -30.54
N LEU A 554 -11.79 10.69 -29.41
CA LEU A 554 -11.90 11.30 -28.08
C LEU A 554 -10.54 11.42 -27.37
N SER A 555 -9.61 10.50 -27.67
CA SER A 555 -8.28 10.37 -27.04
C SER A 555 -7.22 11.34 -27.62
N ALA A 556 -7.41 11.84 -28.83
CA ALA A 556 -6.42 12.68 -29.54
C ALA A 556 -6.37 14.17 -29.10
N LYS A 557 -7.10 14.58 -28.05
CA LYS A 557 -7.14 16.00 -27.65
C LYS A 557 -6.07 16.36 -26.63
N ALA A 558 -5.30 17.39 -26.97
CA ALA A 558 -4.28 18.04 -26.14
C ALA A 558 -4.78 18.27 -24.70
N SER A 559 -3.93 17.92 -23.72
CA SER A 559 -4.00 18.27 -22.28
C SER A 559 -5.42 18.48 -21.70
N PRO A 560 -5.97 17.52 -20.93
CA PRO A 560 -7.34 17.64 -20.43
C PRO A 560 -7.52 18.88 -19.54
N VAL A 561 -8.66 19.54 -19.69
CA VAL A 561 -9.00 20.77 -18.96
C VAL A 561 -9.99 20.44 -17.85
N ILE A 562 -9.91 21.17 -16.73
CA ILE A 562 -10.84 21.06 -15.60
C ILE A 562 -11.54 22.39 -15.42
N TRP A 563 -12.87 22.37 -15.36
CA TRP A 563 -13.69 23.55 -15.10
C TRP A 563 -14.37 23.40 -13.75
N ILE A 564 -14.12 24.32 -12.83
CA ILE A 564 -14.79 24.39 -11.54
C ILE A 564 -15.68 25.62 -11.54
N ARG A 565 -16.99 25.43 -11.34
CA ARG A 565 -17.92 26.55 -11.17
C ARG A 565 -18.72 26.38 -9.89
N MET A 566 -18.89 27.48 -9.17
CA MET A 566 -19.75 27.54 -7.99
C MET A 566 -20.71 28.71 -8.12
N SER A 567 -22.00 28.43 -8.00
CA SER A 567 -23.03 29.46 -8.00
C SER A 567 -23.11 30.17 -6.64
N ALA A 568 -23.68 31.37 -6.62
CA ALA A 568 -23.98 32.08 -5.37
C ALA A 568 -24.92 31.29 -4.42
N LYS A 569 -25.66 30.30 -4.93
CA LYS A 569 -26.55 29.42 -4.15
C LYS A 569 -25.83 28.22 -3.52
N GLY A 570 -24.54 28.02 -3.81
CA GLY A 570 -23.76 26.89 -3.30
C GLY A 570 -23.74 25.66 -4.20
N GLU A 571 -24.41 25.68 -5.36
CA GLU A 571 -24.32 24.60 -6.35
C GLU A 571 -22.94 24.63 -7.03
N VAL A 572 -22.22 23.51 -6.97
CA VAL A 572 -20.91 23.31 -7.57
C VAL A 572 -21.04 22.37 -8.76
N THR A 573 -20.50 22.78 -9.90
CA THR A 573 -20.35 21.95 -11.10
C THR A 573 -18.88 21.84 -11.44
N MET A 574 -18.34 20.62 -11.41
CA MET A 574 -17.00 20.30 -11.88
C MET A 574 -17.09 19.55 -13.20
N GLN A 575 -16.52 20.10 -14.27
CA GLN A 575 -16.47 19.47 -15.58
C GLN A 575 -15.04 19.01 -15.87
N LEU A 576 -14.86 17.71 -16.00
CA LEU A 576 -13.61 17.03 -16.28
C LEU A 576 -13.94 15.63 -16.79
N ASP A 577 -13.08 15.09 -17.65
CA ASP A 577 -13.31 13.76 -18.24
C ASP A 577 -12.76 12.62 -17.38
N ASP A 578 -11.79 12.91 -16.50
CA ASP A 578 -11.20 11.93 -15.59
C ASP A 578 -12.00 11.81 -14.28
N ILE A 579 -12.58 10.62 -14.06
CA ILE A 579 -13.38 10.31 -12.88
C ILE A 579 -12.52 10.21 -11.60
N GLU A 580 -11.26 9.76 -11.71
CA GLU A 580 -10.36 9.57 -10.56
C GLU A 580 -9.99 10.93 -9.96
N THR A 581 -9.52 11.86 -10.80
CA THR A 581 -9.27 13.25 -10.39
C THR A 581 -10.54 13.89 -9.81
N ALA A 582 -11.71 13.62 -10.38
CA ALA A 582 -12.98 14.17 -9.87
C ALA A 582 -13.28 13.66 -8.45
N SER A 583 -13.08 12.36 -8.20
CA SER A 583 -13.22 11.79 -6.87
C SER A 583 -12.21 12.36 -5.87
N ASP A 584 -10.93 12.50 -6.25
CA ASP A 584 -9.89 13.07 -5.38
C ASP A 584 -10.24 14.50 -4.95
N MET A 585 -10.72 15.32 -5.90
CA MET A 585 -11.13 16.70 -5.63
C MET A 585 -12.31 16.74 -4.67
N ILE A 586 -13.37 15.96 -4.92
CA ILE A 586 -14.55 15.92 -4.04
C ILE A 586 -14.18 15.45 -2.63
N GLN A 587 -13.39 14.37 -2.50
CA GLN A 587 -12.97 13.87 -1.18
C GLN A 587 -12.11 14.90 -0.43
N SER A 588 -11.22 15.60 -1.13
CA SER A 588 -10.41 16.65 -0.49
C SER A 588 -11.25 17.85 -0.04
N ILE A 589 -12.26 18.27 -0.83
CA ILE A 589 -13.22 19.32 -0.44
C ILE A 589 -13.99 18.85 0.78
N ALA A 590 -14.53 17.63 0.76
CA ALA A 590 -15.30 17.11 1.87
C ALA A 590 -14.50 17.06 3.17
N LYS A 591 -13.22 16.65 3.10
CA LYS A 591 -12.30 16.63 4.24
C LYS A 591 -12.04 18.04 4.79
N GLN A 592 -11.72 19.01 3.93
CA GLN A 592 -11.43 20.39 4.37
C GLN A 592 -12.68 21.14 4.88
N PHE A 593 -13.85 20.78 4.38
CA PHE A 593 -15.13 21.39 4.79
C PHE A 593 -15.79 20.62 5.95
N ASN A 594 -15.20 19.51 6.41
CA ASN A 594 -15.73 18.60 7.43
C ASN A 594 -17.16 18.10 7.11
N LEU A 595 -17.39 17.72 5.84
CA LEU A 595 -18.68 17.19 5.39
C LEU A 595 -18.82 15.73 5.77
N THR A 596 -19.84 15.39 6.55
CA THR A 596 -20.13 13.99 6.92
C THR A 596 -20.81 13.22 5.79
N ASN A 597 -21.65 13.89 5.00
CA ASN A 597 -22.41 13.27 3.93
C ASN A 597 -22.54 14.22 2.74
N LEU A 598 -22.28 13.71 1.53
CA LEU A 598 -22.42 14.46 0.28
C LEU A 598 -23.00 13.56 -0.80
N SER A 599 -24.14 13.98 -1.37
CA SER A 599 -24.73 13.38 -2.56
C SER A 599 -24.28 14.13 -3.81
N SER A 600 -24.03 13.40 -4.89
CA SER A 600 -23.65 13.97 -6.18
C SER A 600 -24.35 13.26 -7.34
N THR A 601 -24.57 14.02 -8.40
CA THR A 601 -25.01 13.53 -9.71
C THR A 601 -23.87 13.67 -10.70
N CYS A 602 -23.56 12.60 -11.44
CA CYS A 602 -22.44 12.59 -12.36
C CYS A 602 -22.81 12.04 -13.73
N ASN A 603 -22.03 12.44 -14.73
CA ASN A 603 -22.08 11.87 -16.06
C ASN A 603 -20.67 11.82 -16.65
N PHE A 604 -20.12 10.61 -16.80
CA PHE A 604 -18.81 10.38 -17.41
C PHE A 604 -18.96 9.39 -18.57
N PRO A 605 -19.25 9.86 -19.79
CA PRO A 605 -19.57 8.97 -20.92
C PRO A 605 -18.45 7.98 -21.25
N LEU A 606 -17.18 8.42 -21.19
CA LEU A 606 -16.02 7.56 -21.45
C LEU A 606 -15.89 6.45 -20.40
N ALA A 607 -15.96 6.81 -19.11
CA ALA A 607 -15.92 5.83 -18.02
C ALA A 607 -17.08 4.82 -18.09
N PHE A 608 -18.27 5.27 -18.50
CA PHE A 608 -19.43 4.40 -18.68
C PHE A 608 -19.28 3.46 -19.88
N ALA A 609 -18.69 3.93 -20.98
CA ALA A 609 -18.38 3.07 -22.12
C ALA A 609 -17.35 2.01 -21.74
N GLN A 610 -16.30 2.39 -21.00
CA GLN A 610 -15.30 1.46 -20.47
C GLN A 610 -15.91 0.43 -19.52
N LEU A 611 -16.81 0.84 -18.62
CA LEU A 611 -17.51 -0.08 -17.73
C LEU A 611 -18.38 -1.07 -18.52
N SER A 612 -19.11 -0.59 -19.53
CA SER A 612 -19.94 -1.44 -20.39
C SER A 612 -19.10 -2.49 -21.12
N HIS A 613 -17.98 -2.06 -21.70
CA HIS A 613 -17.05 -2.95 -22.40
C HIS A 613 -16.43 -3.97 -21.45
N ALA A 614 -15.99 -3.56 -20.26
CA ALA A 614 -15.40 -4.46 -19.27
C ALA A 614 -16.39 -5.54 -18.81
N ILE A 615 -17.67 -5.19 -18.58
CA ILE A 615 -18.70 -6.17 -18.19
C ILE A 615 -18.92 -7.20 -19.31
N GLN A 616 -19.02 -6.76 -20.57
CA GLN A 616 -19.18 -7.65 -21.72
C GLN A 616 -17.96 -8.55 -21.93
N ALA A 617 -16.75 -7.99 -21.76
CA ALA A 617 -15.50 -8.73 -21.86
C ALA A 617 -15.40 -9.81 -20.77
N VAL A 618 -15.80 -9.52 -19.52
CA VAL A 618 -15.81 -10.51 -18.44
C VAL A 618 -16.71 -11.70 -18.77
N GLU A 619 -17.89 -11.46 -19.34
CA GLU A 619 -18.80 -12.52 -19.76
C GLU A 619 -18.17 -13.38 -20.88
N ALA A 620 -17.65 -12.73 -21.93
CA ALA A 620 -17.00 -13.43 -23.04
C ALA A 620 -15.77 -14.26 -22.58
N HIS A 621 -14.88 -13.66 -21.80
CA HIS A 621 -13.67 -14.33 -21.28
C HIS A 621 -14.02 -15.46 -20.30
N SER A 622 -15.12 -15.33 -19.54
CA SER A 622 -15.56 -16.40 -18.64
C SER A 622 -15.96 -17.68 -19.39
N VAL A 623 -16.67 -17.54 -20.52
CA VAL A 623 -17.07 -18.66 -21.38
C VAL A 623 -15.86 -19.30 -22.06
N THR A 624 -14.95 -18.50 -22.63
CA THR A 624 -13.71 -18.99 -23.25
C THR A 624 -12.85 -19.76 -22.24
N ARG A 625 -12.74 -19.24 -21.01
CA ARG A 625 -12.00 -19.89 -19.93
C ARG A 625 -12.58 -21.27 -19.60
N GLU A 626 -13.90 -21.41 -19.52
CA GLU A 626 -14.55 -22.69 -19.25
C GLU A 626 -14.28 -23.71 -20.37
N GLN A 627 -14.32 -23.29 -21.63
CA GLN A 627 -13.98 -24.14 -22.78
C GLN A 627 -12.52 -24.62 -22.73
N ILE A 628 -11.57 -23.72 -22.42
CA ILE A 628 -10.15 -24.10 -22.29
C ILE A 628 -9.94 -25.07 -21.13
N ILE A 629 -10.63 -24.88 -20.00
CA ILE A 629 -10.55 -25.80 -18.85
C ILE A 629 -11.05 -27.19 -19.23
N ALA A 630 -12.16 -27.29 -19.97
CA ALA A 630 -12.70 -28.56 -20.44
C ALA A 630 -11.73 -29.27 -21.40
N ASP A 631 -11.19 -28.56 -22.41
CA ASP A 631 -10.18 -29.09 -23.35
C ASP A 631 -8.91 -29.56 -22.64
N MET A 632 -8.42 -28.78 -21.66
CA MET A 632 -7.26 -29.17 -20.85
C MET A 632 -7.52 -30.43 -20.01
N ALA A 633 -8.72 -30.57 -19.44
CA ALA A 633 -9.09 -31.74 -18.66
C ALA A 633 -9.13 -33.00 -19.55
N GLU A 634 -9.72 -32.89 -20.74
CA GLU A 634 -9.75 -33.98 -21.72
C GLU A 634 -8.33 -34.41 -22.14
N LYS A 635 -7.47 -33.45 -22.51
CA LYS A 635 -6.06 -33.72 -22.87
C LYS A 635 -5.27 -34.33 -21.71
N MET A 636 -5.49 -33.88 -20.48
CA MET A 636 -4.84 -34.43 -19.30
C MET A 636 -5.23 -35.90 -19.08
N GLU A 637 -6.51 -36.23 -19.28
CA GLU A 637 -6.98 -37.60 -19.15
C GLU A 637 -6.42 -38.50 -20.28
N GLN A 638 -6.39 -38.00 -21.51
CA GLN A 638 -5.72 -38.67 -22.63
C GLN A 638 -4.23 -38.94 -22.33
N MET A 639 -3.50 -37.97 -21.76
CA MET A 639 -2.10 -38.16 -21.37
C MET A 639 -1.91 -39.26 -20.32
N LYS A 640 -2.77 -39.32 -19.29
CA LYS A 640 -2.70 -40.40 -18.28
C LYS A 640 -2.91 -41.77 -18.92
N VAL A 641 -3.90 -41.90 -19.81
CA VAL A 641 -4.17 -43.15 -20.52
C VAL A 641 -2.99 -43.56 -21.39
N THR A 642 -2.40 -42.64 -22.15
CA THR A 642 -1.23 -42.92 -22.99
C THR A 642 -0.01 -43.28 -22.16
N LEU A 643 0.17 -42.67 -20.98
CA LEU A 643 1.25 -43.01 -20.05
C LEU A 643 1.12 -44.45 -19.53
N VAL A 644 -0.09 -44.85 -19.13
CA VAL A 644 -0.35 -46.24 -18.70
C VAL A 644 -0.10 -47.22 -19.84
N LYS A 645 -0.50 -46.90 -21.07
CA LYS A 645 -0.23 -47.73 -22.26
C LYS A 645 1.27 -47.82 -22.58
N ALA A 646 1.99 -46.70 -22.52
CA ALA A 646 3.43 -46.66 -22.74
C ALA A 646 4.17 -47.54 -21.72
N GLU A 647 3.76 -47.46 -20.44
CA GLU A 647 4.32 -48.27 -19.38
C GLU A 647 3.99 -49.76 -19.55
N GLY A 648 2.76 -50.08 -19.98
CA GLY A 648 2.39 -51.44 -20.37
C GLY A 648 3.29 -52.02 -21.46
N HIS A 649 3.54 -51.27 -22.54
CA HIS A 649 4.46 -51.69 -23.60
C HIS A 649 5.90 -51.85 -23.10
N ARG A 650 6.36 -50.94 -22.24
CA ARG A 650 7.68 -51.01 -21.59
C ARG A 650 7.84 -52.29 -20.76
N LEU A 651 6.83 -52.64 -19.97
CA LEU A 651 6.82 -53.86 -19.15
C LEU A 651 6.82 -55.13 -20.00
N THR A 652 6.19 -55.12 -21.18
CA THR A 652 6.23 -56.22 -22.16
C THR A 652 7.47 -56.23 -23.06
N CYS A 653 8.45 -55.35 -22.84
CA CYS A 653 9.64 -55.17 -23.69
C CYS A 653 9.35 -54.83 -25.16
N ASN A 654 8.16 -54.30 -25.48
CA ASN A 654 7.83 -53.81 -26.82
C ASN A 654 8.28 -52.35 -26.97
N TRP A 655 9.57 -52.15 -27.24
CA TRP A 655 10.19 -50.83 -27.31
C TRP A 655 9.74 -49.98 -28.50
N ALA A 656 9.31 -50.60 -29.61
CA ALA A 656 8.82 -49.88 -30.78
C ALA A 656 7.51 -49.15 -30.45
N SER A 657 6.52 -49.87 -29.92
CA SER A 657 5.23 -49.29 -29.52
C SER A 657 5.38 -48.36 -28.31
N ALA A 658 6.27 -48.67 -27.36
CA ALA A 658 6.55 -47.74 -26.26
C ALA A 658 7.09 -46.40 -26.75
N LYS A 659 8.03 -46.41 -27.71
CA LYS A 659 8.60 -45.19 -28.30
C LYS A 659 7.55 -44.35 -29.02
N GLU A 660 6.64 -44.99 -29.76
CA GLU A 660 5.51 -44.32 -30.42
C GLU A 660 4.60 -43.63 -29.39
N MET A 661 4.20 -44.33 -28.32
CA MET A 661 3.40 -43.74 -27.24
C MET A 661 4.13 -42.58 -26.52
N TYR A 662 5.45 -42.64 -26.37
CA TYR A 662 6.23 -41.53 -25.83
C TYR A 662 6.29 -40.31 -26.76
N ILE A 663 6.29 -40.51 -28.08
CA ILE A 663 6.18 -39.43 -29.06
C ILE A 663 4.79 -38.78 -28.95
N ASP A 664 3.74 -39.58 -28.85
CA ASP A 664 2.36 -39.08 -28.65
C ASP A 664 2.23 -38.30 -27.33
N LEU A 665 2.83 -38.79 -26.24
CA LEU A 665 2.90 -38.08 -24.97
C LEU A 665 3.62 -36.73 -25.09
N LEU A 666 4.72 -36.68 -25.86
CA LEU A 666 5.44 -35.43 -26.10
C LEU A 666 4.58 -34.43 -26.88
N HIS A 667 3.84 -34.88 -27.90
CA HIS A 667 2.92 -34.03 -28.66
C HIS A 667 1.76 -33.53 -27.78
N ALA A 668 1.13 -34.42 -27.01
CA ALA A 668 0.07 -34.08 -26.08
C ALA A 668 0.56 -33.08 -25.01
N ASN A 669 1.77 -33.26 -24.47
CA ASN A 669 2.36 -32.33 -23.51
C ASN A 669 2.59 -30.94 -24.12
N ARG A 670 3.09 -30.85 -25.37
CA ARG A 670 3.25 -29.56 -26.07
C ARG A 670 1.92 -28.84 -26.29
N GLN A 671 0.87 -29.59 -26.65
CA GLN A 671 -0.47 -29.03 -26.79
C GLN A 671 -1.04 -28.57 -25.45
N LEU A 672 -0.84 -29.33 -24.37
CA LEU A 672 -1.28 -28.96 -23.02
C LEU A 672 -0.56 -27.71 -22.52
N LEU A 673 0.75 -27.57 -22.78
CA LEU A 673 1.51 -26.36 -22.48
C LEU A 673 0.98 -25.14 -23.25
N ALA A 674 0.63 -25.31 -24.53
CA ALA A 674 0.00 -24.25 -25.32
C ALA A 674 -1.35 -23.83 -24.73
N SER A 675 -2.24 -24.79 -24.45
CA SER A 675 -3.53 -24.53 -23.78
C SER A 675 -3.35 -23.89 -22.40
N PHE A 676 -2.33 -24.30 -21.63
CA PHE A 676 -2.01 -23.70 -20.33
C PHE A 676 -1.58 -22.23 -20.45
N ASN A 677 -0.73 -21.91 -21.43
CA ASN A 677 -0.31 -20.52 -21.69
C ASN A 677 -1.51 -19.67 -22.12
N SER A 678 -2.37 -20.19 -23.00
CA SER A 678 -3.62 -19.54 -23.37
C SER A 678 -4.53 -19.31 -22.16
N ARG A 679 -4.69 -20.31 -21.28
CA ARG A 679 -5.44 -20.18 -20.03
C ARG A 679 -4.87 -19.12 -19.10
N SER A 680 -3.54 -19.06 -18.97
CA SER A 680 -2.87 -18.09 -18.11
C SER A 680 -3.08 -16.66 -18.61
N ASN A 681 -2.98 -16.44 -19.92
CA ASN A 681 -3.24 -15.14 -20.54
C ASN A 681 -4.72 -14.75 -20.36
N GLU A 682 -5.64 -15.68 -20.65
CA GLU A 682 -7.08 -15.45 -20.50
C GLU A 682 -7.47 -15.12 -19.05
N HIS A 683 -6.88 -15.82 -18.08
CA HIS A 683 -7.09 -15.56 -16.67
C HIS A 683 -6.59 -14.17 -16.25
N GLN A 684 -5.45 -13.73 -16.80
CA GLN A 684 -4.92 -12.39 -16.54
C GLN A 684 -5.86 -11.32 -17.10
N LEU A 685 -6.30 -11.45 -18.35
CA LEU A 685 -7.26 -10.53 -18.99
C LEU A 685 -8.58 -10.44 -18.21
N LEU A 686 -9.13 -11.59 -17.79
CA LEU A 686 -10.34 -11.64 -16.97
C LEU A 686 -10.16 -10.90 -15.64
N THR A 687 -9.01 -11.11 -14.98
CA THR A 687 -8.67 -10.47 -13.70
C THR A 687 -8.53 -8.96 -13.87
N ASP A 688 -7.87 -8.50 -14.93
CA ASP A 688 -7.70 -7.09 -15.24
C ASP A 688 -9.06 -6.40 -15.52
N CYS A 689 -9.97 -7.08 -16.24
CA CYS A 689 -11.31 -6.56 -16.47
C CYS A 689 -12.13 -6.48 -15.17
N GLN A 690 -12.06 -7.49 -14.31
CA GLN A 690 -12.73 -7.48 -13.00
C GLN A 690 -12.17 -6.38 -12.09
N LYS A 691 -10.85 -6.23 -12.04
CA LYS A 691 -10.17 -5.13 -11.34
C LYS A 691 -10.68 -3.79 -11.83
N ARG A 692 -10.80 -3.59 -13.15
CA ARG A 692 -11.30 -2.35 -13.74
C ARG A 692 -12.75 -2.05 -13.36
N ILE A 693 -13.62 -3.05 -13.33
CA ILE A 693 -15.02 -2.89 -12.89
C ILE A 693 -15.06 -2.43 -11.43
N ASN A 694 -14.33 -3.12 -10.55
CA ASN A 694 -14.27 -2.78 -9.13
C ASN A 694 -13.71 -1.35 -8.93
N GLN A 695 -12.62 -0.99 -9.61
CA GLN A 695 -12.06 0.38 -9.57
C GLN A 695 -13.05 1.45 -10.01
N LEU A 696 -13.80 1.22 -11.10
CA LEU A 696 -14.79 2.19 -11.57
C LEU A 696 -15.96 2.34 -10.59
N ILE A 697 -16.35 1.26 -9.90
CA ILE A 697 -17.37 1.32 -8.84
C ILE A 697 -16.85 2.11 -7.65
N GLU A 698 -15.60 1.88 -7.25
CA GLU A 698 -14.95 2.64 -6.18
C GLU A 698 -14.90 4.13 -6.53
N GLN A 699 -14.36 4.49 -7.70
CA GLN A 699 -14.25 5.87 -8.19
C GLN A 699 -15.63 6.54 -8.25
N ALA A 700 -16.64 5.84 -8.79
CA ALA A 700 -18.02 6.32 -8.83
C ALA A 700 -18.63 6.54 -7.43
N SER A 701 -18.32 5.66 -6.48
CA SER A 701 -18.76 5.79 -5.10
C SER A 701 -18.03 6.94 -4.37
N SER A 702 -16.76 7.15 -4.69
CA SER A 702 -15.89 8.21 -4.14
C SER A 702 -16.19 9.60 -4.71
N LEU A 703 -17.13 9.73 -5.66
CA LEU A 703 -17.78 11.01 -5.96
C LEU A 703 -18.79 11.43 -4.88
N ARG A 704 -19.02 10.58 -3.86
CA ARG A 704 -19.96 10.79 -2.75
C ARG A 704 -19.24 10.57 -1.42
N VAL A 705 -19.84 11.06 -0.34
CA VAL A 705 -19.23 11.05 1.00
C VAL A 705 -20.21 10.48 2.02
N GLY A 706 -19.67 9.74 2.99
CA GLY A 706 -20.44 9.14 4.09
C GLY A 706 -21.39 8.05 3.61
N LYS A 707 -22.63 8.08 4.12
CA LYS A 707 -23.65 7.05 3.85
C LYS A 707 -23.99 6.87 2.36
N TYR A 708 -23.81 7.92 1.56
CA TYR A 708 -24.09 7.87 0.12
C TYR A 708 -23.03 7.07 -0.64
N LYS A 709 -21.80 6.99 -0.13
CA LYS A 709 -20.73 6.16 -0.70
C LYS A 709 -21.06 4.68 -0.49
N THR A 710 -21.36 4.28 0.75
CA THR A 710 -21.69 2.88 1.11
C THR A 710 -22.96 2.40 0.42
N HIS A 711 -23.99 3.24 0.35
CA HIS A 711 -25.25 2.91 -0.32
C HIS A 711 -25.06 2.60 -1.81
N VAL A 712 -24.26 3.39 -2.53
CA VAL A 712 -24.00 3.16 -3.96
C VAL A 712 -23.22 1.87 -4.18
N VAL A 713 -22.24 1.56 -3.34
CA VAL A 713 -21.48 0.30 -3.43
C VAL A 713 -22.41 -0.90 -3.28
N ALA A 714 -23.31 -0.89 -2.29
CA ALA A 714 -24.28 -1.96 -2.07
C ALA A 714 -25.25 -2.13 -3.26
N LEU A 715 -25.81 -1.03 -3.78
CA LEU A 715 -26.71 -1.07 -4.93
C LEU A 715 -26.00 -1.54 -6.22
N CYS A 716 -24.74 -1.13 -6.42
CA CYS A 716 -23.92 -1.60 -7.54
C CYS A 716 -23.67 -3.10 -7.46
N ARG A 717 -23.38 -3.63 -6.26
CA ARG A 717 -23.21 -5.08 -6.02
C ARG A 717 -24.47 -5.85 -6.37
N GLU A 718 -25.62 -5.39 -5.86
CA GLU A 718 -26.93 -6.00 -6.13
C GLU A 718 -27.26 -5.98 -7.64
N ALA A 719 -26.95 -4.88 -8.33
CA ALA A 719 -27.16 -4.76 -9.77
C ALA A 719 -26.24 -5.70 -10.58
N LEU A 720 -24.99 -5.89 -10.15
CA LEU A 720 -24.03 -6.82 -10.77
C LEU A 720 -24.46 -8.27 -10.56
N GLN A 721 -24.88 -8.65 -9.34
CA GLN A 721 -25.37 -10.00 -9.04
C GLN A 721 -26.62 -10.34 -9.87
N ASN A 722 -27.52 -9.37 -10.06
CA ASN A 722 -28.73 -9.52 -10.87
C ASN A 722 -28.51 -9.30 -12.38
N GLN A 723 -27.28 -9.04 -12.83
CA GLN A 723 -26.93 -8.76 -14.23
C GLN A 723 -27.74 -7.60 -14.87
N ARG A 724 -28.17 -6.61 -14.08
CA ARG A 724 -28.99 -5.47 -14.54
C ARG A 724 -28.13 -4.26 -14.90
N VAL A 725 -27.43 -4.34 -16.03
CA VAL A 725 -26.48 -3.30 -16.50
C VAL A 725 -27.11 -1.90 -16.62
N LYS A 726 -28.36 -1.78 -17.09
CA LYS A 726 -29.06 -0.48 -17.19
C LYS A 726 -29.33 0.15 -15.82
N LYS A 727 -29.67 -0.66 -14.81
CA LYS A 727 -29.88 -0.20 -13.43
C LYS A 727 -28.56 0.30 -12.85
N LEU A 728 -27.45 -0.41 -13.10
CA LEU A 728 -26.10 -0.03 -12.68
C LEU A 728 -25.72 1.38 -13.14
N PHE A 729 -25.92 1.71 -14.43
CA PHE A 729 -25.60 3.05 -14.95
C PHE A 729 -26.47 4.15 -14.33
N LYS A 730 -27.74 3.86 -14.06
CA LYS A 730 -28.64 4.83 -13.40
C LYS A 730 -28.21 5.09 -11.96
N ILE A 731 -27.86 4.03 -11.22
CA ILE A 731 -27.34 4.11 -9.85
C ILE A 731 -26.07 4.95 -9.83
N ILE A 732 -25.10 4.69 -10.71
CA ILE A 732 -23.85 5.45 -10.75
C ILE A 732 -24.11 6.94 -11.03
N ARG A 733 -24.99 7.27 -11.99
CA ARG A 733 -25.29 8.66 -12.38
C ARG A 733 -26.00 9.46 -11.29
N THR A 734 -26.99 8.86 -10.63
CA THR A 734 -27.92 9.59 -9.74
C THR A 734 -27.70 9.31 -8.25
N GLY A 735 -27.07 8.19 -7.91
CA GLY A 735 -26.89 7.73 -6.54
C GLY A 735 -28.13 7.03 -5.95
N GLY A 736 -29.14 6.72 -6.76
CA GLY A 736 -30.39 6.05 -6.34
C GLY A 736 -30.94 5.08 -7.38
N GLU A 737 -32.05 4.42 -7.04
CA GLU A 737 -32.71 3.40 -7.86
C GLU A 737 -33.37 3.90 -9.15
#